data_AF-A0A8K0UCZ2-F1
#
_entry.id   AF-A0A8K0UCZ2-F1
#
_cell.length_a   1.000
_cell.length_b   1.000
_cell.length_c   1.000
_cell.angle_alpha   90.00
_cell.angle_beta   90.00
_cell.angle_gamma   90.00
#
_symmetry.space_group_name_H-M   'P 1'
#
loop_
_entity.id
_entity.type
_entity.pdbx_description
1 polymer ?
#
loop_
_entity_poly.entity_id
_entity_poly.type
_entity_poly.pdbx_seq_one_letter_code
_entity_poly.pdbx_strand_id
1 'polypeptide(L)'
;MTEVVSGPCNSVPKWSFVKISAKRDDGPAAHNDSTVNAQPFAGIPRAWTNSRDELLRVFPELGQGPSGLSWLQSETPVLLLDHCRPEDIWTGPTTVTLTTMWNFSCELSALECSDSPMVSGSENSTDLYPHAYPTQEAESRAAVASTGVETNLQRASRSSESEGAPAAMSSPTTAANNGFDQMSDGPFVFPAELFDSTNNQDSNSTVPPVPLPKPNIPPVKPEEIHTLLDSHAYLVPVLIWSSRECRLTPTTPSAEYAYSCLGFFFISDLREDVIDYTTNTATQTVRGRVRWYVDLEWAPGGEEFLLDETVHDNFSSDVDGQVQLTSREDLAHPWWLDTPGEEGTHHAIEVPPQYRPRELRMHYYSYLPLDLLADFHPSESFPRGWFCTKCGMINAQKLFRHQICQSSACKSDEPSRRGKVDPLSKLRTLHHVLKLVHPVNNAPPFLDHEQGSWDDKMQYWSYLIKDNVSVQHVFTGNEDFLQVEATKLLEDIQRDVLLKREDPSSPYFIHVTAITNSIDPPRTQVPIDTPSCIRSAYHFLVDRAERYGEIDKPSFNRVTVQAWVSTGSKKGRVFHAKTSPVVVVCLGAEVVLNIVPKAGYGPMTTVGDTVINADEGEDVHPAEITPECPKDVTSRPSAIPSEQSAGPSHQDGDIATSINQPSHQKGSGIDPDAESRPDLVISTAPPYHAAGISASVEKSASASKRGRGRKAGKAEQKGKRTHPEISMTLVHGDSAILKGDDFECQIVRTGTTILVIGSETS
;
A
#
# COMPACT_ATOMS: atom_id res chain seq x y z
N MET A 1 -65.12 -0.19 -22.25
CA MET A 1 -63.97 0.34 -21.49
C MET A 1 -62.84 -0.64 -21.66
N THR A 2 -61.95 -0.37 -22.61
CA THR A 2 -60.69 -1.10 -22.80
C THR A 2 -59.64 -0.39 -21.95
N GLU A 3 -59.22 -1.02 -20.86
CA GLU A 3 -58.05 -0.59 -20.10
C GLU A 3 -56.82 -0.66 -21.01
N VAL A 4 -56.27 0.50 -21.35
CA VAL A 4 -54.95 0.60 -21.95
C VAL A 4 -53.97 0.38 -20.80
N VAL A 5 -53.49 -0.85 -20.66
CA VAL A 5 -52.38 -1.17 -19.75
C VAL A 5 -51.14 -0.46 -20.29
N SER A 6 -50.85 0.72 -19.75
CA SER A 6 -49.61 1.44 -19.98
C SER A 6 -48.46 0.62 -19.38
N GLY A 7 -47.65 0.01 -20.25
CA GLY A 7 -46.42 -0.66 -19.82
C GLY A 7 -45.47 0.34 -19.13
N PRO A 8 -44.63 -0.10 -18.18
CA PRO A 8 -43.74 0.79 -17.45
C PRO A 8 -42.83 1.55 -18.42
N CYS A 9 -42.85 2.89 -18.31
CA CYS A 9 -42.04 3.79 -19.12
C CYS A 9 -40.56 3.62 -18.72
N ASN A 10 -39.89 2.63 -19.31
CA ASN A 10 -38.57 2.14 -18.86
C ASN A 10 -37.37 2.94 -19.40
N SER A 11 -37.57 4.08 -20.07
CA SER A 11 -36.43 4.85 -20.60
C SER A 11 -35.79 5.72 -19.52
N VAL A 12 -34.81 5.17 -18.81
CA VAL A 12 -33.96 5.95 -17.89
C VAL A 12 -33.28 7.09 -18.68
N PRO A 13 -33.36 8.35 -18.23
CA PRO A 13 -32.69 9.46 -18.88
C PRO A 13 -31.20 9.19 -19.07
N LYS A 14 -30.70 9.44 -20.28
CA LYS A 14 -29.28 9.30 -20.59
C LYS A 14 -28.58 10.62 -20.32
N TRP A 15 -27.65 10.62 -19.38
CA TRP A 15 -26.83 11.76 -19.03
C TRP A 15 -25.42 11.66 -19.63
N SER A 16 -24.82 12.79 -19.96
CA SER A 16 -23.43 12.90 -20.37
C SER A 16 -22.80 14.19 -19.88
N PHE A 17 -21.68 14.09 -19.17
CA PHE A 17 -20.94 15.25 -18.67
C PHE A 17 -20.37 16.08 -19.83
N VAL A 18 -20.51 17.40 -19.76
CA VAL A 18 -19.93 18.33 -20.73
C VAL A 18 -18.52 18.67 -20.29
N LYS A 19 -17.53 17.91 -20.80
CA LYS A 19 -16.13 18.13 -20.47
C LYS A 19 -15.71 19.57 -20.82
N ILE A 20 -14.96 20.20 -19.93
CA ILE A 20 -14.33 21.50 -20.20
C ILE A 20 -13.37 21.27 -21.36
N SER A 21 -13.63 21.93 -22.49
CA SER A 21 -12.68 21.92 -23.59
C SER A 21 -11.45 22.69 -23.12
N ALA A 22 -10.39 21.98 -22.76
CA ALA A 22 -9.06 22.54 -22.60
C ALA A 22 -8.56 22.97 -23.98
N LYS A 23 -9.21 23.98 -24.59
CA LYS A 23 -8.51 24.82 -25.55
C LYS A 23 -7.45 25.48 -24.69
N ARG A 24 -6.23 24.96 -24.77
CA ARG A 24 -5.05 25.74 -24.41
C ARG A 24 -5.25 27.04 -25.18
N ASP A 25 -5.47 28.13 -24.45
CA ASP A 25 -5.21 29.44 -25.04
C ASP A 25 -3.72 29.40 -25.37
N ASP A 26 -3.39 29.00 -26.59
CA ASP A 26 -2.05 29.09 -27.17
C ASP A 26 -1.68 30.57 -27.41
N GLY A 27 -2.53 31.51 -26.96
CA GLY A 27 -2.09 32.87 -26.69
C GLY A 27 -0.86 32.79 -25.80
N PRO A 28 0.22 33.53 -26.11
CA PRO A 28 1.41 33.54 -25.28
C PRO A 28 0.93 33.81 -23.87
N ALA A 29 1.10 32.84 -22.97
CA ALA A 29 0.81 33.03 -21.57
C ALA A 29 1.57 34.31 -21.22
N ALA A 30 0.83 35.39 -20.98
CA ALA A 30 1.38 36.59 -20.39
C ALA A 30 1.74 36.13 -18.97
N HIS A 31 2.88 35.44 -18.86
CA HIS A 31 3.67 35.44 -17.68
C HIS A 31 3.89 36.92 -17.45
N ASN A 32 3.04 37.48 -16.60
CA ASN A 32 3.37 38.66 -15.83
C ASN A 32 4.61 38.26 -15.04
N ASP A 33 5.76 38.37 -15.70
CA ASP A 33 7.10 38.35 -15.12
C ASP A 33 7.35 39.70 -14.45
N SER A 34 6.28 40.30 -13.91
CA SER A 34 6.39 41.26 -12.84
C SER A 34 7.04 40.46 -11.73
N THR A 35 8.29 40.77 -11.46
CA THR A 35 8.97 40.54 -10.19
C THR A 35 8.14 41.18 -9.07
N VAL A 36 6.97 40.62 -8.80
CA VAL A 36 6.21 40.86 -7.59
C VAL A 36 7.15 40.37 -6.50
N ASN A 37 7.67 41.31 -5.71
CA ASN A 37 8.37 41.03 -4.47
C ASN A 37 7.60 39.89 -3.78
N ALA A 38 8.22 38.69 -3.76
CA ALA A 38 7.63 37.52 -3.17
C ALA A 38 7.33 37.88 -1.72
N GLN A 39 6.08 38.21 -1.42
CA GLN A 39 5.64 38.36 -0.06
C GLN A 39 5.96 37.06 0.67
N PRO A 40 6.37 37.12 1.96
CA PRO A 40 6.66 35.95 2.75
C PRO A 40 5.48 34.97 2.62
N PHE A 41 5.82 33.75 2.22
CA PHE A 41 4.90 32.74 1.69
C PHE A 41 3.62 32.61 2.54
N ALA A 42 2.48 32.96 1.93
CA ALA A 42 1.17 32.47 2.37
C ALA A 42 1.22 30.95 2.56
N GLY A 43 0.48 30.45 3.56
CA GLY A 43 0.74 29.19 4.25
C GLY A 43 1.02 27.96 3.39
N ILE A 44 1.82 27.04 3.93
CA ILE A 44 2.13 25.75 3.30
C ILE A 44 0.86 24.88 3.37
N PRO A 45 0.40 24.28 2.24
CA PRO A 45 -0.71 23.34 2.29
C PRO A 45 -0.42 22.20 3.26
N ARG A 46 -1.40 21.88 4.11
CA ARG A 46 -1.25 20.82 5.12
C ARG A 46 -1.10 19.43 4.52
N ALA A 47 -1.74 19.21 3.37
CA ALA A 47 -1.54 18.02 2.55
C ALA A 47 -1.38 18.40 1.08
N TRP A 48 -0.40 17.82 0.39
CA TRP A 48 -0.15 18.07 -1.03
C TRP A 48 0.52 16.88 -1.73
N THR A 49 0.53 16.87 -3.07
CA THR A 49 1.26 15.89 -3.88
C THR A 49 2.07 16.58 -4.97
N ASN A 50 3.16 15.94 -5.42
CA ASN A 50 4.07 16.51 -6.41
C ASN A 50 3.66 16.26 -7.87
N SER A 51 2.63 15.45 -8.10
CA SER A 51 2.11 15.17 -9.44
C SER A 51 0.72 14.55 -9.37
N ARG A 52 -0.04 14.68 -10.47
CA ARG A 52 -1.34 14.02 -10.64
C ARG A 52 -1.25 12.51 -10.52
N ASP A 53 -0.22 11.92 -11.12
CA ASP A 53 0.02 10.47 -11.06
C ASP A 53 0.29 9.99 -9.64
N GLU A 54 0.93 10.81 -8.80
CA GLU A 54 1.13 10.47 -7.40
C GLU A 54 -0.19 10.49 -6.64
N LEU A 55 -0.99 11.55 -6.81
CA LEU A 55 -2.32 11.64 -6.21
C LEU A 55 -3.19 10.44 -6.61
N LEU A 56 -3.23 10.09 -7.90
CA LEU A 56 -4.03 8.97 -8.40
C LEU A 56 -3.49 7.59 -8.02
N ARG A 57 -2.21 7.44 -7.68
CA ARG A 57 -1.71 6.17 -7.12
C ARG A 57 -2.22 5.97 -5.70
N VAL A 58 -2.37 7.04 -4.95
CA VAL A 58 -2.88 7.01 -3.57
C VAL A 58 -4.41 6.93 -3.56
N PHE A 59 -5.06 7.71 -4.41
CA PHE A 59 -6.52 7.81 -4.57
C PHE A 59 -6.94 7.48 -6.02
N PRO A 60 -6.84 6.21 -6.45
CA PRO A 60 -7.17 5.79 -7.82
C PRO A 60 -8.60 6.12 -8.25
N GLU A 61 -9.52 6.23 -7.31
CA GLU A 61 -10.92 6.60 -7.51
C GLU A 61 -11.09 8.03 -8.07
N LEU A 62 -10.18 8.97 -7.76
CA LEU A 62 -10.23 10.34 -8.30
C LEU A 62 -10.02 10.38 -9.82
N GLY A 63 -9.48 9.31 -10.41
CA GLY A 63 -9.31 9.19 -11.86
C GLY A 63 -10.55 8.71 -12.60
N GLN A 64 -11.62 8.30 -11.89
CA GLN A 64 -12.76 7.60 -12.50
C GLN A 64 -13.94 8.52 -12.82
N GLY A 65 -14.12 9.60 -12.04
CA GLY A 65 -15.24 10.53 -12.19
C GLY A 65 -15.07 11.49 -13.38
N PRO A 66 -16.04 11.65 -14.29
CA PRO A 66 -15.96 12.60 -15.39
C PRO A 66 -15.86 14.08 -14.97
N SER A 67 -16.41 14.46 -13.82
CA SER A 67 -16.27 15.83 -13.27
C SER A 67 -15.09 16.01 -12.32
N GLY A 68 -14.38 14.93 -11.98
CA GLY A 68 -13.41 14.91 -10.88
C GLY A 68 -14.01 14.61 -9.52
N LEU A 69 -15.34 14.45 -9.40
CA LEU A 69 -16.01 13.98 -8.18
C LEU A 69 -15.91 12.45 -8.05
N SER A 70 -15.62 11.95 -6.85
CA SER A 70 -15.56 10.53 -6.52
C SER A 70 -16.16 10.24 -5.14
N TRP A 71 -16.98 9.19 -5.03
CA TRP A 71 -17.64 8.72 -3.79
C TRP A 71 -17.58 7.19 -3.64
N LEU A 72 -16.85 6.49 -4.51
CA LEU A 72 -16.95 5.03 -4.63
C LEU A 72 -16.29 4.25 -3.47
N GLN A 73 -15.34 4.85 -2.77
CA GLN A 73 -14.52 4.18 -1.74
C GLN A 73 -14.45 4.95 -0.41
N SER A 74 -15.17 6.06 -0.30
CA SER A 74 -15.14 6.95 0.84
C SER A 74 -16.54 7.43 1.14
N GLU A 75 -16.91 7.47 2.43
CA GLU A 75 -18.17 8.08 2.88
C GLU A 75 -18.21 9.57 2.57
N THR A 76 -17.05 10.22 2.61
CA THR A 76 -16.88 11.61 2.21
C THR A 76 -16.57 11.67 0.71
N PRO A 77 -17.40 12.34 -0.11
CA PRO A 77 -17.06 12.58 -1.51
C PRO A 77 -15.83 13.47 -1.63
N VAL A 78 -15.01 13.16 -2.62
CA VAL A 78 -13.77 13.88 -2.92
C VAL A 78 -13.87 14.50 -4.31
N LEU A 79 -13.55 15.79 -4.40
CA LEU A 79 -13.60 16.56 -5.63
C LEU A 79 -12.20 17.00 -6.05
N LEU A 80 -11.78 16.59 -7.25
CA LEU A 80 -10.51 16.97 -7.86
C LEU A 80 -10.68 18.11 -8.87
N LEU A 81 -10.18 19.29 -8.55
CA LEU A 81 -10.18 20.48 -9.40
C LEU A 81 -8.92 20.52 -10.27
N ASP A 82 -8.93 19.78 -11.37
CA ASP A 82 -7.88 19.84 -12.40
C ASP A 82 -7.96 21.14 -13.23
N HIS A 83 -9.18 21.53 -13.58
CA HIS A 83 -9.48 22.71 -14.39
C HIS A 83 -10.76 23.36 -13.86
N CYS A 84 -10.80 24.68 -13.86
CA CYS A 84 -11.99 25.46 -13.55
C CYS A 84 -12.64 25.98 -14.83
N ARG A 85 -13.96 26.11 -14.81
CA ARG A 85 -14.68 26.89 -15.81
C ARG A 85 -14.44 28.39 -15.60
N PRO A 86 -14.64 29.22 -16.63
CA PRO A 86 -14.62 30.68 -16.47
C PRO A 86 -15.65 31.20 -15.45
N GLU A 87 -16.76 30.48 -15.27
CA GLU A 87 -17.81 30.83 -14.31
C GLU A 87 -17.49 30.41 -12.87
N ASP A 88 -16.49 29.57 -12.65
CA ASP A 88 -16.13 29.16 -11.29
C ASP A 88 -15.33 30.28 -10.63
N ILE A 89 -15.75 30.68 -9.43
CA ILE A 89 -15.21 31.84 -8.73
C ILE A 89 -15.18 31.62 -7.22
N TRP A 90 -14.25 32.29 -6.54
CA TRP A 90 -14.36 32.54 -5.11
C TRP A 90 -15.33 33.68 -4.88
N THR A 91 -16.42 33.43 -4.15
CA THR A 91 -17.42 34.45 -3.77
C THR A 91 -17.08 35.10 -2.43
N GLY A 92 -16.13 34.53 -1.70
CA GLY A 92 -15.56 35.05 -0.45
C GLY A 92 -14.20 34.40 -0.15
N PRO A 93 -13.61 34.66 1.03
CA PRO A 93 -12.31 34.07 1.41
C PRO A 93 -12.39 32.55 1.69
N THR A 94 -13.59 32.05 1.97
CA THR A 94 -13.89 30.67 2.36
C THR A 94 -14.98 30.02 1.50
N THR A 95 -15.53 30.73 0.52
CA THR A 95 -16.66 30.24 -0.29
C THR A 95 -16.29 30.21 -1.77
N VAL A 96 -16.45 29.04 -2.39
CA VAL A 96 -16.22 28.81 -3.82
C VAL A 96 -17.50 28.37 -4.50
N THR A 97 -17.82 28.98 -5.64
CA THR A 97 -18.92 28.57 -6.50
C THR A 97 -18.37 27.77 -7.66
N LEU A 98 -18.82 26.53 -7.82
CA LEU A 98 -18.45 25.63 -8.89
C LEU A 98 -19.60 25.40 -9.86
N THR A 99 -19.29 25.29 -11.15
CA THR A 99 -20.25 25.08 -12.21
C THR A 99 -20.01 23.74 -12.90
N THR A 100 -21.01 22.84 -12.84
CA THR A 100 -21.00 21.59 -13.62
C THR A 100 -22.05 21.65 -14.72
N MET A 101 -21.80 20.95 -15.84
CA MET A 101 -22.72 20.96 -16.97
C MET A 101 -22.94 19.56 -17.52
N TRP A 102 -24.19 19.25 -17.79
CA TRP A 102 -24.62 17.93 -18.25
C TRP A 102 -25.58 18.06 -19.41
N ASN A 103 -25.38 17.25 -20.45
CA ASN A 103 -26.44 17.03 -21.43
C ASN A 103 -27.29 15.86 -20.98
N PHE A 104 -28.59 15.93 -21.24
CA PHE A 104 -29.52 14.82 -21.07
C PHE A 104 -30.24 14.49 -22.37
N SER A 105 -30.69 13.25 -22.49
CA SER A 105 -31.63 12.80 -23.51
C SER A 105 -32.63 11.82 -22.89
N CYS A 106 -33.92 12.07 -23.05
CA CYS A 106 -34.99 11.22 -22.54
C CYS A 106 -36.21 11.25 -23.46
N GLU A 107 -37.20 10.41 -23.20
CA GLU A 107 -38.52 10.50 -23.83
C GLU A 107 -39.30 11.69 -23.25
N LEU A 108 -40.15 12.33 -24.05
CA LEU A 108 -40.96 13.48 -23.63
C LEU A 108 -41.85 13.15 -22.42
N SER A 109 -42.40 11.93 -22.40
CA SER A 109 -43.19 11.39 -21.28
C SER A 109 -42.43 11.35 -19.96
N ALA A 110 -41.09 11.23 -19.99
CA ALA A 110 -40.27 11.24 -18.78
C ALA A 110 -40.21 12.62 -18.09
N LEU A 111 -40.57 13.70 -18.81
CA LEU A 111 -40.65 15.05 -18.25
C LEU A 111 -42.04 15.40 -17.69
N GLU A 112 -43.09 14.69 -18.12
CA GLU A 112 -44.48 14.94 -17.74
C GLU A 112 -44.85 14.26 -16.40
N CYS A 113 -44.01 13.34 -15.92
CA CYS A 113 -44.32 12.51 -14.75
C CYS A 113 -44.14 13.23 -13.39
N SER A 114 -43.66 14.49 -13.34
CA SER A 114 -43.36 15.18 -12.07
C SER A 114 -44.58 15.86 -11.42
N ASP A 115 -45.62 16.18 -12.18
CA ASP A 115 -46.63 17.15 -11.72
C ASP A 115 -48.00 16.53 -11.44
N SER A 116 -48.11 15.20 -11.34
CA SER A 116 -49.29 14.64 -10.69
C SER A 116 -49.17 14.92 -9.20
N PRO A 117 -49.94 15.88 -8.60
CA PRO A 117 -50.01 15.96 -7.16
C PRO A 117 -50.39 14.56 -6.70
N MET A 118 -49.56 13.94 -5.86
CA MET A 118 -50.02 12.78 -5.12
C MET A 118 -51.26 13.26 -4.38
N VAL A 119 -52.44 12.97 -4.94
CA VAL A 119 -53.71 13.19 -4.29
C VAL A 119 -53.58 12.45 -2.97
N SER A 120 -53.60 13.21 -1.89
CA SER A 120 -53.62 12.75 -0.51
C SER A 120 -54.90 11.93 -0.29
N GLY A 121 -54.86 10.69 -0.78
CA GLY A 121 -55.87 9.68 -0.57
C GLY A 121 -55.53 8.88 0.68
N SER A 122 -56.35 9.06 1.70
CA SER A 122 -56.46 8.28 2.94
C SER A 122 -55.27 8.34 3.91
N GLU A 123 -55.39 9.27 4.85
CA GLU A 123 -55.04 9.04 6.25
C GLU A 123 -55.79 7.79 6.75
N ASN A 124 -55.11 6.63 6.80
CA ASN A 124 -55.31 5.53 7.74
C ASN A 124 -54.65 4.25 7.18
N SER A 125 -53.34 4.14 7.33
CA SER A 125 -52.68 2.83 7.42
C SER A 125 -51.33 3.01 8.12
N THR A 126 -51.37 2.88 9.44
CA THR A 126 -50.22 2.46 10.23
C THR A 126 -49.87 1.04 9.78
N ASP A 127 -48.85 0.87 8.94
CA ASP A 127 -48.00 -0.34 8.92
C ASP A 127 -46.94 -0.29 7.80
N LEU A 128 -45.68 -0.46 8.24
CA LEU A 128 -44.59 -1.21 7.62
C LEU A 128 -44.10 -0.81 6.21
N TYR A 129 -42.97 -0.09 6.16
CA TYR A 129 -41.95 -0.32 5.12
C TYR A 129 -40.64 -0.79 5.77
N PRO A 130 -40.01 -1.86 5.24
CA PRO A 130 -38.78 -2.42 5.77
C PRO A 130 -37.56 -1.82 5.05
N HIS A 131 -36.71 -1.11 5.77
CA HIS A 131 -35.28 -1.03 5.48
C HIS A 131 -34.53 -0.87 6.80
N ALA A 132 -34.39 -1.99 7.50
CA ALA A 132 -33.35 -2.16 8.49
C ALA A 132 -32.00 -2.23 7.75
N TYR A 133 -31.16 -1.21 7.92
CA TYR A 133 -29.73 -1.49 8.03
C TYR A 133 -29.51 -2.17 9.38
N PRO A 134 -28.68 -3.22 9.47
CA PRO A 134 -28.44 -3.89 10.73
C PRO A 134 -27.76 -2.90 11.67
N THR A 135 -28.47 -2.54 12.74
CA THR A 135 -27.87 -1.95 13.93
C THR A 135 -26.88 -3.00 14.45
N GLN A 136 -25.59 -2.80 14.25
CA GLN A 136 -24.60 -3.53 15.03
C GLN A 136 -24.77 -3.08 16.47
N GLU A 137 -25.36 -3.95 17.27
CA GLU A 137 -25.24 -3.90 18.73
C GLU A 137 -23.75 -3.90 19.06
N ALA A 138 -23.26 -2.73 19.47
CA ALA A 138 -22.02 -2.64 20.21
C ALA A 138 -22.24 -3.38 21.54
N GLU A 139 -21.76 -4.63 21.59
CA GLU A 139 -21.57 -5.36 22.83
C GLU A 139 -20.66 -4.54 23.75
N SER A 140 -21.29 -3.91 24.72
CA SER A 140 -20.65 -3.41 25.92
C SER A 140 -20.29 -4.59 26.81
N ARG A 141 -19.01 -5.00 26.81
CA ARG A 141 -18.45 -5.81 27.89
C ARG A 141 -17.10 -5.27 28.38
N ALA A 142 -17.21 -4.68 29.56
CA ALA A 142 -16.30 -4.78 30.70
C ALA A 142 -14.85 -4.27 30.53
N ALA A 143 -14.67 -3.03 30.98
CA ALA A 143 -13.46 -2.64 31.70
C ALA A 143 -13.29 -3.49 32.96
N VAL A 144 -12.18 -4.23 33.08
CA VAL A 144 -11.58 -4.63 34.38
C VAL A 144 -10.05 -4.72 34.21
N ALA A 145 -9.38 -3.85 34.96
CA ALA A 145 -8.04 -3.95 35.57
C ALA A 145 -6.85 -4.41 34.71
N SER A 146 -6.11 -3.43 34.18
CA SER A 146 -4.66 -3.59 33.97
C SER A 146 -3.94 -3.39 35.31
N THR A 147 -3.66 -4.48 36.02
CA THR A 147 -2.63 -4.48 37.07
C THR A 147 -1.27 -4.35 36.39
N GLY A 148 -0.61 -3.22 36.61
CA GLY A 148 0.77 -2.99 36.20
C GLY A 148 1.69 -4.00 36.89
N VAL A 149 2.43 -4.74 36.07
CA VAL A 149 3.66 -5.42 36.49
C VAL A 149 4.81 -4.62 35.87
N GLU A 150 5.42 -3.78 36.70
CA GLU A 150 6.68 -3.11 36.38
C GLU A 150 7.79 -4.16 36.28
N THR A 151 8.24 -4.48 35.08
CA THR A 151 9.53 -5.13 34.88
C THR A 151 10.62 -4.07 34.84
N ASN A 152 11.31 -3.93 35.97
CA ASN A 152 12.62 -3.30 36.08
C ASN A 152 13.60 -3.91 35.07
N LEU A 153 14.07 -3.12 34.11
CA LEU A 153 15.24 -3.43 33.30
C LEU A 153 16.21 -2.25 33.36
N GLN A 154 17.24 -2.43 34.18
CA GLN A 154 18.37 -1.53 34.33
C GLN A 154 19.07 -1.34 32.97
N ARG A 155 19.08 -0.09 32.51
CA ARG A 155 19.86 0.35 31.35
C ARG A 155 21.29 0.61 31.79
N ALA A 156 22.24 -0.18 31.28
CA ALA A 156 23.67 0.09 31.42
C ALA A 156 24.06 1.28 30.52
N SER A 157 24.44 2.38 31.14
CA SER A 157 24.98 3.58 30.49
C SER A 157 26.38 3.30 29.96
N ARG A 158 26.59 3.40 28.64
CA ARG A 158 27.92 3.52 28.03
C ARG A 158 28.22 5.00 27.83
N SER A 159 29.20 5.49 28.58
CA SER A 159 29.89 6.76 28.38
C SER A 159 30.77 6.68 27.13
N SER A 160 30.59 7.63 26.20
CA SER A 160 31.57 7.90 25.15
C SER A 160 32.09 9.32 25.34
N GLU A 161 33.38 9.40 25.62
CA GLU A 161 34.19 10.59 25.77
C GLU A 161 34.24 11.39 24.46
N SER A 162 34.11 12.71 24.56
CA SER A 162 34.32 13.66 23.48
C SER A 162 35.71 14.28 23.58
N GLU A 163 36.54 14.13 22.55
CA GLU A 163 37.76 14.93 22.37
C GLU A 163 37.78 15.56 20.97
N GLY A 164 38.15 16.84 20.93
CA GLY A 164 39.03 17.38 19.88
C GLY A 164 38.39 18.10 18.70
N ALA A 165 38.24 19.43 18.83
CA ALA A 165 38.26 20.36 17.69
C ALA A 165 39.66 20.37 17.01
N PRO A 166 39.82 20.90 15.78
CA PRO A 166 40.09 22.35 15.68
C PRO A 166 39.59 23.09 14.41
N ALA A 167 39.34 24.39 14.64
CA ALA A 167 39.72 25.60 13.89
C ALA A 167 39.49 25.77 12.36
N ALA A 168 38.67 26.80 12.09
CA ALA A 168 38.90 27.96 11.21
C ALA A 168 39.04 27.78 9.68
N MET A 169 38.15 28.41 8.91
CA MET A 169 38.50 29.23 7.72
C MET A 169 37.37 30.22 7.34
N SER A 170 37.70 31.51 7.51
CA SER A 170 37.45 32.68 6.63
C SER A 170 36.19 32.80 5.75
N SER A 171 35.42 33.85 6.04
CA SER A 171 34.50 34.55 5.13
C SER A 171 35.24 35.40 4.09
N PRO A 172 34.64 35.68 2.92
CA PRO A 172 35.03 36.84 2.11
C PRO A 172 33.96 37.93 2.16
N THR A 173 34.40 39.11 2.60
CA THR A 173 33.76 40.41 2.42
C THR A 173 33.96 40.84 0.96
N THR A 174 32.94 41.42 0.33
CA THR A 174 33.15 42.26 -0.86
C THR A 174 32.29 43.51 -0.76
N ALA A 175 32.97 44.64 -0.75
CA ALA A 175 32.41 45.97 -0.85
C ALA A 175 32.45 46.43 -2.31
N ALA A 176 31.41 47.12 -2.79
CA ALA A 176 31.55 48.18 -3.79
C ALA A 176 30.28 49.04 -3.88
N ASN A 177 30.51 50.33 -3.60
CA ASN A 177 29.81 51.55 -4.00
C ASN A 177 28.79 51.45 -5.17
N ASN A 178 27.68 52.18 -5.03
CA ASN A 178 27.46 53.44 -5.74
C ASN A 178 26.23 54.16 -5.18
N GLY A 179 26.40 55.43 -4.81
CA GLY A 179 25.30 56.37 -4.66
C GLY A 179 25.10 57.15 -5.94
N PHE A 180 23.87 57.52 -6.26
CA PHE A 180 23.49 58.82 -6.82
C PHE A 180 21.95 58.95 -6.95
N ASP A 181 21.49 60.15 -6.60
CA ASP A 181 20.29 60.91 -6.98
C ASP A 181 18.86 60.65 -6.44
N GLN A 182 18.44 61.67 -5.68
CA GLN A 182 17.12 62.27 -5.50
C GLN A 182 16.38 62.52 -6.82
N MET A 183 15.06 62.26 -6.83
CA MET A 183 14.02 63.03 -7.55
C MET A 183 12.65 62.50 -7.04
N SER A 184 11.97 63.26 -6.17
CA SER A 184 10.97 64.30 -6.45
C SER A 184 9.54 63.75 -6.65
N ASP A 185 8.68 64.12 -5.70
CA ASP A 185 7.23 63.92 -5.66
C ASP A 185 6.50 64.47 -6.91
N GLY A 186 5.52 63.70 -7.39
CA GLY A 186 4.55 64.12 -8.40
C GLY A 186 3.26 63.30 -8.30
N PRO A 187 2.07 63.92 -8.15
CA PRO A 187 0.81 63.20 -8.03
C PRO A 187 0.28 62.77 -9.41
N PHE A 188 -0.11 61.50 -9.53
CA PHE A 188 -0.77 60.96 -10.72
C PHE A 188 -2.24 61.38 -10.76
N VAL A 189 -2.63 62.04 -11.85
CA VAL A 189 -4.00 62.42 -12.22
C VAL A 189 -4.59 61.31 -13.09
N PHE A 190 -5.77 60.81 -12.73
CA PHE A 190 -6.57 59.89 -13.56
C PHE A 190 -7.23 60.64 -14.73
N PRO A 191 -7.24 60.10 -15.96
CA PRO A 191 -8.14 60.56 -17.00
C PRO A 191 -9.52 59.91 -16.85
N ALA A 192 -10.53 60.73 -16.60
CA ALA A 192 -11.93 60.36 -16.74
C ALA A 192 -12.28 60.36 -18.25
N GLU A 193 -12.50 59.17 -18.82
CA GLU A 193 -13.07 59.06 -20.15
C GLU A 193 -14.59 59.22 -20.11
N LEU A 194 -15.04 60.30 -20.73
CA LEU A 194 -16.42 60.52 -21.16
C LEU A 194 -16.83 59.44 -22.16
N PHE A 195 -17.89 58.70 -21.87
CA PHE A 195 -18.71 58.07 -22.90
C PHE A 195 -19.97 58.88 -23.15
N ASP A 196 -20.06 59.35 -24.38
CA ASP A 196 -21.11 60.18 -24.96
C ASP A 196 -22.40 59.37 -25.12
N SER A 197 -23.45 59.78 -24.41
CA SER A 197 -24.79 59.19 -24.50
C SER A 197 -25.61 59.97 -25.52
N THR A 198 -25.63 59.51 -26.77
CA THR A 198 -26.64 59.96 -27.75
C THR A 198 -27.86 59.06 -27.71
N ASN A 199 -28.90 59.66 -27.15
CA ASN A 199 -30.25 59.17 -26.93
C ASN A 199 -31.03 59.21 -28.26
N ASN A 200 -31.43 58.05 -28.80
CA ASN A 200 -32.44 57.98 -29.85
C ASN A 200 -33.53 56.98 -29.41
N GLN A 201 -34.60 57.55 -28.86
CA GLN A 201 -35.83 56.86 -28.50
C GLN A 201 -36.68 56.66 -29.76
N ASP A 202 -36.68 55.44 -30.31
CA ASP A 202 -37.78 54.95 -31.13
C ASP A 202 -38.62 53.97 -30.31
N SER A 203 -39.82 54.43 -29.97
CA SER A 203 -40.80 53.72 -29.16
C SER A 203 -41.63 52.79 -30.04
N ASN A 204 -41.13 51.58 -30.29
CA ASN A 204 -41.95 50.45 -30.74
C ASN A 204 -42.24 49.53 -29.55
N SER A 205 -43.42 49.73 -28.96
CA SER A 205 -43.98 48.89 -27.91
C SER A 205 -44.22 47.48 -28.47
N THR A 206 -43.24 46.61 -28.29
CA THR A 206 -43.34 45.18 -28.54
C THR A 206 -43.76 44.55 -27.23
N VAL A 207 -44.97 43.97 -27.18
CA VAL A 207 -45.47 43.21 -26.04
C VAL A 207 -44.39 42.18 -25.65
N PRO A 208 -43.89 42.16 -24.40
CA PRO A 208 -42.89 41.18 -24.00
C PRO A 208 -43.49 39.78 -24.20
N PRO A 209 -42.80 38.88 -24.92
CA PRO A 209 -43.28 37.53 -25.14
C PRO A 209 -43.56 36.89 -23.78
N VAL A 210 -44.75 36.28 -23.65
CA VAL A 210 -45.14 35.53 -22.45
C VAL A 210 -44.01 34.54 -22.13
N PRO A 211 -43.43 34.56 -20.91
CA PRO A 211 -42.34 33.66 -20.56
C PRO A 211 -42.85 32.23 -20.71
N LEU A 212 -42.23 31.48 -21.63
CA LEU A 212 -42.47 30.05 -21.77
C LEU A 212 -42.20 29.37 -20.42
N PRO A 213 -43.02 28.38 -20.03
CA PRO A 213 -42.79 27.63 -18.79
C PRO A 213 -41.36 27.08 -18.78
N LYS A 214 -40.69 27.17 -17.61
CA LYS A 214 -39.35 26.62 -17.45
C LYS A 214 -39.40 25.14 -17.83
N PRO A 215 -38.54 24.67 -18.74
CA PRO A 215 -38.51 23.26 -19.13
C PRO A 215 -38.20 22.39 -17.91
N ASN A 216 -38.99 21.33 -17.72
CA ASN A 216 -38.74 20.34 -16.69
C ASN A 216 -37.43 19.59 -17.00
N ILE A 217 -36.61 19.41 -15.97
CA ILE A 217 -35.43 18.54 -15.99
C ILE A 217 -35.89 17.11 -15.71
N PRO A 218 -35.28 16.07 -16.31
CA PRO A 218 -35.63 14.70 -15.97
C PRO A 218 -35.50 14.45 -14.44
N PRO A 219 -36.49 13.80 -13.80
CA PRO A 219 -36.48 13.64 -12.34
C PRO A 219 -35.31 12.78 -11.85
N VAL A 220 -34.86 11.83 -12.67
CA VAL A 220 -33.66 11.02 -12.41
C VAL A 220 -32.42 11.80 -12.86
N LYS A 221 -31.67 12.31 -11.89
CA LYS A 221 -30.44 13.10 -12.07
C LYS A 221 -29.21 12.19 -12.27
N PRO A 222 -28.07 12.71 -12.80
CA PRO A 222 -26.80 11.98 -12.80
C PRO A 222 -26.39 11.59 -11.37
N GLU A 223 -25.73 10.44 -11.22
CA GLU A 223 -25.28 9.93 -9.91
C GLU A 223 -24.42 10.96 -9.16
N GLU A 224 -23.50 11.64 -9.84
CA GLU A 224 -22.69 12.72 -9.25
C GLU A 224 -23.53 13.85 -8.65
N ILE A 225 -24.60 14.27 -9.34
CA ILE A 225 -25.48 15.32 -8.84
C ILE A 225 -26.33 14.80 -7.68
N HIS A 226 -26.70 13.52 -7.71
CA HIS A 226 -27.39 12.89 -6.59
C HIS A 226 -26.50 12.86 -5.35
N THR A 227 -25.23 12.48 -5.48
CA THR A 227 -24.24 12.52 -4.40
C THR A 227 -24.10 13.93 -3.82
N LEU A 228 -24.03 14.98 -4.65
CA LEU A 228 -23.98 16.36 -4.16
C LEU A 228 -25.28 16.80 -3.46
N LEU A 229 -26.44 16.37 -3.97
CA LEU A 229 -27.73 16.62 -3.30
C LEU A 229 -27.81 15.93 -1.94
N ASP A 230 -27.35 14.69 -1.86
CA ASP A 230 -27.30 13.91 -0.63
C ASP A 230 -26.31 14.54 0.35
N SER A 231 -25.12 14.93 -0.10
CA SER A 231 -24.15 15.65 0.73
C SER A 231 -24.70 16.95 1.28
N HIS A 232 -25.46 17.70 0.48
CA HIS A 232 -26.16 18.91 0.94
C HIS A 232 -27.26 18.57 1.95
N ALA A 233 -28.11 17.58 1.66
CA ALA A 233 -29.24 17.21 2.51
C ALA A 233 -28.81 16.63 3.87
N TYR A 234 -27.77 15.80 3.87
CA TYR A 234 -27.25 15.11 5.05
C TYR A 234 -26.05 15.82 5.70
N LEU A 235 -25.65 16.98 5.16
CA LEU A 235 -24.52 17.75 5.69
C LEU A 235 -23.24 16.91 5.73
N VAL A 236 -22.98 16.17 4.64
CA VAL A 236 -21.71 15.47 4.45
C VAL A 236 -20.78 16.44 3.71
N PRO A 237 -19.60 16.76 4.26
CA PRO A 237 -18.67 17.65 3.60
C PRO A 237 -18.08 17.00 2.35
N VAL A 238 -17.59 17.83 1.44
CA VAL A 238 -16.84 17.44 0.25
C VAL A 238 -15.37 17.77 0.51
N LEU A 239 -14.47 16.79 0.34
CA LEU A 239 -13.04 17.02 0.41
C LEU A 239 -12.55 17.56 -0.94
N ILE A 240 -11.86 18.69 -0.96
CA ILE A 240 -11.42 19.31 -2.23
C ILE A 240 -9.90 19.22 -2.39
N TRP A 241 -9.48 18.70 -3.53
CA TRP A 241 -8.10 18.76 -4.03
C TRP A 241 -8.03 19.70 -5.23
N SER A 242 -7.07 20.61 -5.25
CA SER A 242 -6.91 21.56 -6.36
C SER A 242 -5.54 21.47 -7.01
N SER A 243 -5.52 21.45 -8.33
CA SER A 243 -4.28 21.54 -9.12
C SER A 243 -3.67 22.93 -9.00
N ARG A 244 -2.34 23.03 -8.99
CA ARG A 244 -1.61 24.31 -9.06
C ARG A 244 -2.04 25.17 -10.25
N GLU A 245 -2.43 24.56 -11.35
CA GLU A 245 -2.85 25.27 -12.57
C GLU A 245 -4.33 25.69 -12.54
N CYS A 246 -5.10 25.24 -11.54
CA CYS A 246 -6.49 25.64 -11.37
C CYS A 246 -6.56 27.09 -10.87
N ARG A 247 -7.39 27.94 -11.52
CA ARG A 247 -7.56 29.35 -11.12
C ARG A 247 -8.24 29.52 -9.76
N LEU A 248 -8.86 28.46 -9.26
CA LEU A 248 -9.47 28.41 -7.93
C LEU A 248 -8.48 28.03 -6.84
N THR A 249 -7.22 27.71 -7.16
CA THR A 249 -6.22 27.51 -6.12
C THR A 249 -5.94 28.86 -5.43
N PRO A 250 -6.23 29.01 -4.12
CA PRO A 250 -6.30 30.34 -3.48
C PRO A 250 -5.00 31.14 -3.51
N THR A 251 -3.88 30.43 -3.46
CA THR A 251 -2.52 31.00 -3.52
C THR A 251 -1.73 30.27 -4.60
N THR A 252 -0.63 30.86 -5.07
CA THR A 252 0.27 30.16 -5.99
C THR A 252 1.21 29.29 -5.14
N PRO A 253 0.99 27.96 -5.07
CA PRO A 253 1.84 27.12 -4.24
C PRO A 253 3.23 27.01 -4.88
N SER A 254 4.20 26.50 -4.10
CA SER A 254 5.54 26.15 -4.61
C SER A 254 5.44 25.33 -5.89
N ALA A 255 6.41 25.48 -6.79
CA ALA A 255 6.43 24.75 -8.05
C ALA A 255 6.43 23.22 -7.86
N GLU A 256 6.85 22.73 -6.69
CA GLU A 256 6.83 21.32 -6.33
C GLU A 256 5.42 20.79 -5.97
N TYR A 257 4.48 21.65 -5.60
CA TYR A 257 3.16 21.27 -5.13
C TYR A 257 2.21 21.25 -6.33
N ALA A 258 2.12 20.11 -7.02
CA ALA A 258 1.23 19.98 -8.18
C ALA A 258 -0.25 19.99 -7.78
N TYR A 259 -0.58 19.39 -6.63
CA TYR A 259 -1.93 19.41 -6.06
C TYR A 259 -1.88 19.69 -4.58
N SER A 260 -2.80 20.50 -4.10
CA SER A 260 -2.97 20.84 -2.68
C SER A 260 -4.36 20.45 -2.21
N CYS A 261 -4.45 19.89 -1.01
CA CYS A 261 -5.71 19.69 -0.33
C CYS A 261 -6.21 21.03 0.20
N LEU A 262 -7.42 21.44 -0.17
CA LEU A 262 -8.06 22.65 0.36
C LEU A 262 -8.84 22.37 1.66
N GLY A 263 -8.95 21.10 2.06
CA GLY A 263 -9.74 20.67 3.22
C GLY A 263 -11.21 20.40 2.87
N PHE A 264 -12.07 20.45 3.88
CA PHE A 264 -13.49 20.14 3.76
C PHE A 264 -14.33 21.36 3.40
N PHE A 265 -15.39 21.13 2.63
CA PHE A 265 -16.38 22.13 2.26
C PHE A 265 -17.78 21.58 2.42
N PHE A 266 -18.69 22.36 3.02
CA PHE A 266 -20.12 22.07 2.96
C PHE A 266 -20.74 22.68 1.72
N ILE A 267 -21.72 22.00 1.15
CA ILE A 267 -22.56 22.59 0.10
C ILE A 267 -23.54 23.52 0.81
N SER A 268 -23.45 24.82 0.56
CA SER A 268 -24.35 25.84 1.14
C SER A 268 -25.54 26.14 0.24
N ASP A 269 -25.37 26.03 -1.08
CA ASP A 269 -26.43 26.11 -2.08
C ASP A 269 -26.13 25.18 -3.26
N LEU A 270 -27.19 24.62 -3.86
CA LEU A 270 -27.12 23.82 -5.08
C LEU A 270 -28.29 24.20 -5.98
N ARG A 271 -28.00 24.98 -7.02
CA ARG A 271 -29.00 25.50 -7.96
C ARG A 271 -28.81 24.96 -9.36
N GLU A 272 -29.92 24.74 -10.06
CA GLU A 272 -29.97 24.26 -11.43
C GLU A 272 -30.45 25.35 -12.39
N ASP A 273 -29.88 25.39 -13.59
CA ASP A 273 -30.24 26.30 -14.67
C ASP A 273 -30.27 25.53 -16.00
N VAL A 274 -31.43 25.52 -16.66
CA VAL A 274 -31.59 24.86 -17.96
C VAL A 274 -31.13 25.81 -19.05
N ILE A 275 -29.96 25.53 -19.63
CA ILE A 275 -29.35 26.38 -20.66
C ILE A 275 -30.15 26.30 -21.96
N ASP A 276 -30.35 25.07 -22.45
CA ASP A 276 -31.01 24.82 -23.71
C ASP A 276 -31.72 23.46 -23.68
N TYR A 277 -32.79 23.34 -24.47
CA TYR A 277 -33.42 22.06 -24.75
C TYR A 277 -34.07 22.08 -26.13
N THR A 278 -34.20 20.89 -26.70
CA THR A 278 -34.78 20.64 -28.01
C THR A 278 -35.70 19.44 -27.91
N THR A 279 -36.94 19.62 -28.34
CA THR A 279 -37.94 18.55 -28.39
C THR A 279 -38.09 18.08 -29.83
N ASN A 280 -37.79 16.81 -30.09
CA ASN A 280 -38.09 16.19 -31.37
C ASN A 280 -39.46 15.52 -31.28
N THR A 281 -40.47 16.18 -31.83
CA THR A 281 -41.86 15.70 -31.83
C THR A 281 -42.05 14.42 -32.66
N ALA A 282 -41.22 14.18 -33.67
CA ALA A 282 -41.30 12.98 -34.50
C ALA A 282 -40.83 11.73 -33.74
N THR A 283 -39.80 11.87 -32.89
CA THR A 283 -39.26 10.77 -32.09
C THR A 283 -39.75 10.77 -30.65
N GLN A 284 -40.51 11.78 -30.23
CA GLN A 284 -40.92 12.01 -28.84
C GLN A 284 -39.73 12.02 -27.88
N THR A 285 -38.58 12.54 -28.32
CA THR A 285 -37.37 12.63 -27.48
C THR A 285 -37.03 14.07 -27.19
N VAL A 286 -36.68 14.34 -25.93
CA VAL A 286 -36.13 15.63 -25.50
C VAL A 286 -34.64 15.49 -25.27
N ARG A 287 -33.89 16.45 -25.77
CA ARG A 287 -32.46 16.63 -25.47
C ARG A 287 -32.26 18.00 -24.90
N GLY A 288 -31.50 18.12 -23.82
CA GLY A 288 -31.18 19.42 -23.27
C GLY A 288 -29.87 19.43 -22.54
N ARG A 289 -29.56 20.61 -22.01
CA ARG A 289 -28.35 20.90 -21.27
C ARG A 289 -28.71 21.64 -20.01
N VAL A 290 -28.24 21.10 -18.89
CA VAL A 290 -28.42 21.67 -17.55
C VAL A 290 -27.07 22.10 -17.03
N ARG A 291 -27.05 23.27 -16.41
CA ARG A 291 -25.96 23.78 -15.60
C ARG A 291 -26.34 23.67 -14.13
N TRP A 292 -25.41 23.22 -13.32
CA TRP A 292 -25.54 23.20 -11.86
C TRP A 292 -24.50 24.13 -11.28
N TYR A 293 -24.93 24.99 -10.36
CA TYR A 293 -24.03 25.80 -9.54
C TYR A 293 -24.03 25.21 -8.14
N VAL A 294 -22.84 24.94 -7.62
CA VAL A 294 -22.59 24.36 -6.31
C VAL A 294 -21.82 25.40 -5.51
N ASP A 295 -22.47 26.03 -4.53
CA ASP A 295 -21.80 26.94 -3.62
C ASP A 295 -21.25 26.11 -2.46
N LEU A 296 -19.95 26.19 -2.24
CA LEU A 296 -19.17 25.38 -1.30
C LEU A 296 -18.50 26.30 -0.28
N GLU A 297 -18.75 26.04 0.99
CA GLU A 297 -18.25 26.83 2.12
C GLU A 297 -17.25 25.99 2.93
N TRP A 298 -16.03 26.52 3.10
CA TRP A 298 -14.96 25.84 3.82
C TRP A 298 -15.31 25.59 5.28
N ALA A 299 -14.94 24.40 5.76
CA ALA A 299 -15.17 23.96 7.13
C ALA A 299 -13.86 23.56 7.82
N PRO A 300 -13.60 24.04 9.06
CA PRO A 300 -12.44 23.63 9.84
C PRO A 300 -12.57 22.20 10.35
N GLY A 301 -11.46 21.45 10.30
CA GLY A 301 -11.29 20.13 10.92
C GLY A 301 -10.77 19.05 9.97
N GLY A 302 -10.49 17.87 10.51
CA GLY A 302 -9.94 16.71 9.77
C GLY A 302 -8.42 16.74 9.59
N GLU A 303 -7.75 17.67 10.28
CA GLU A 303 -6.32 17.97 10.15
C GLU A 303 -5.55 17.74 11.45
N GLU A 304 -6.26 17.39 12.52
CA GLU A 304 -5.74 17.31 13.89
C GLU A 304 -4.56 16.34 13.98
N PHE A 305 -4.65 15.18 13.30
CA PHE A 305 -3.58 14.17 13.28
C PHE A 305 -2.46 14.44 12.28
N LEU A 306 -2.63 15.40 11.36
CA LEU A 306 -1.60 15.67 10.34
C LEU A 306 -0.41 16.45 10.91
N LEU A 307 -0.57 17.01 12.10
CA LEU A 307 0.34 18.00 12.66
C LEU A 307 0.90 17.53 14.00
N ASP A 308 0.92 16.21 14.21
CA ASP A 308 1.35 15.56 15.44
C ASP A 308 2.78 14.99 15.35
N GLU A 309 3.41 14.83 16.51
CA GLU A 309 4.71 14.21 16.86
C GLU A 309 5.91 15.10 17.22
N THR A 310 6.18 16.24 16.59
CA THR A 310 7.39 17.02 16.99
C THR A 310 7.22 17.81 18.29
N VAL A 311 6.00 17.95 18.79
CA VAL A 311 5.72 18.65 20.06
C VAL A 311 5.82 17.68 21.25
N HIS A 312 5.77 16.37 21.03
CA HIS A 312 5.79 15.39 22.13
C HIS A 312 7.13 15.29 22.87
N ASP A 313 8.25 15.55 22.20
CA ASP A 313 9.58 15.54 22.85
C ASP A 313 9.88 16.81 23.68
N ASN A 314 9.07 17.88 23.53
CA ASN A 314 9.22 19.12 24.29
C ASN A 314 8.15 19.34 25.36
N PHE A 315 7.30 18.34 25.65
CA PHE A 315 6.59 18.31 26.93
C PHE A 315 7.60 18.02 28.04
N SER A 316 8.39 19.04 28.38
CA SER A 316 8.93 19.19 29.73
C SER A 316 7.79 18.89 30.67
N SER A 317 7.93 17.82 31.45
CA SER A 317 6.99 17.45 32.50
C SER A 317 7.02 18.52 33.59
N ASP A 318 6.42 19.67 33.32
CA ASP A 318 6.10 20.61 34.38
C ASP A 318 5.07 19.91 35.29
N VAL A 319 5.37 19.91 36.57
CA VAL A 319 5.02 18.92 37.59
C VAL A 319 3.51 18.85 37.93
N ASP A 320 2.66 19.65 37.27
CA ASP A 320 1.26 19.84 37.67
C ASP A 320 0.20 19.11 36.82
N GLY A 321 0.60 18.24 35.88
CA GLY A 321 -0.28 17.19 35.33
C GLY A 321 -1.53 17.64 34.55
N GLN A 322 -1.70 18.93 34.26
CA GLN A 322 -2.76 19.41 33.37
C GLN A 322 -2.21 19.52 31.94
N VAL A 323 -2.60 18.56 31.09
CA VAL A 323 -2.45 18.69 29.64
C VAL A 323 -3.40 19.81 29.19
N GLN A 324 -2.91 21.05 29.14
CA GLN A 324 -3.59 22.10 28.38
C GLN A 324 -3.53 21.70 26.91
N LEU A 325 -4.65 21.19 26.37
CA LEU A 325 -4.90 21.30 24.94
C LEU A 325 -4.97 22.80 24.64
N THR A 326 -3.84 23.41 24.29
CA THR A 326 -3.86 24.71 23.66
C THR A 326 -4.71 24.55 22.40
N SER A 327 -5.84 25.26 22.34
CA SER A 327 -6.69 25.26 21.17
C SER A 327 -5.83 25.68 19.98
N ARG A 328 -5.61 24.76 19.06
CA ARG A 328 -4.88 25.02 17.82
C ARG A 328 -5.73 25.91 16.92
N GLU A 329 -5.69 27.21 17.19
CA GLU A 329 -6.42 28.25 16.46
C GLU A 329 -5.97 28.30 14.99
N ASP A 330 -4.73 27.91 14.69
CA ASP A 330 -4.26 27.70 13.33
C ASP A 330 -5.18 26.75 12.56
N LEU A 331 -5.73 25.71 13.20
CA LEU A 331 -6.63 24.75 12.54
C LEU A 331 -8.04 25.28 12.28
N ALA A 332 -8.42 26.39 12.91
CA ALA A 332 -9.71 27.03 12.69
C ALA A 332 -9.73 27.90 11.43
N HIS A 333 -8.58 28.08 10.77
CA HIS A 333 -8.43 28.91 9.58
C HIS A 333 -7.95 28.08 8.37
N PRO A 334 -8.42 28.40 7.16
CA PRO A 334 -7.87 27.83 5.94
C PRO A 334 -6.39 28.17 5.81
N TRP A 335 -5.56 27.21 5.39
CA TRP A 335 -4.11 27.38 5.31
C TRP A 335 -3.64 28.49 4.36
N TRP A 336 -4.52 28.97 3.48
CA TRP A 336 -4.25 30.06 2.55
C TRP A 336 -4.62 31.46 3.06
N LEU A 337 -5.26 31.56 4.22
CA LEU A 337 -5.53 32.84 4.87
C LEU A 337 -4.49 33.09 5.96
N ASP A 338 -4.07 34.33 6.10
CA ASP A 338 -3.18 34.72 7.19
C ASP A 338 -3.88 34.46 8.53
N THR A 339 -3.17 33.83 9.46
CA THR A 339 -3.62 33.76 10.84
C THR A 339 -3.83 35.20 11.32
N PRO A 340 -5.00 35.56 11.88
CA PRO A 340 -5.24 36.92 12.37
C PRO A 340 -4.14 37.26 13.37
N GLY A 341 -3.17 38.05 12.93
CA GLY A 341 -1.96 38.30 13.70
C GLY A 341 -2.31 38.95 15.04
N GLU A 342 -1.59 38.57 16.09
CA GLU A 342 -1.60 39.23 17.41
C GLU A 342 -1.11 40.70 17.36
N GLU A 343 -1.01 41.30 16.18
CA GLU A 343 -0.55 42.66 16.00
C GLU A 343 -1.63 43.66 16.42
N GLY A 344 -1.63 43.99 17.71
CA GLY A 344 -2.08 45.29 18.18
C GLY A 344 -3.52 45.35 18.71
N THR A 345 -3.66 44.94 19.96
CA THR A 345 -4.40 45.66 21.01
C THR A 345 -5.27 46.87 20.57
N HIS A 346 -6.58 46.72 20.81
CA HIS A 346 -7.56 47.76 21.13
C HIS A 346 -8.03 48.73 20.03
N HIS A 347 -8.91 48.29 19.13
CA HIS A 347 -10.09 49.12 18.82
C HIS A 347 -11.30 48.22 18.52
N ALA A 348 -12.08 48.00 19.57
CA ALA A 348 -13.36 47.31 19.55
C ALA A 348 -14.39 48.08 18.70
N ILE A 349 -14.79 47.48 17.58
CA ILE A 349 -16.18 47.49 17.12
C ILE A 349 -16.53 46.03 16.80
N GLU A 350 -16.96 45.32 17.85
CA GLU A 350 -17.45 43.95 17.80
C GLU A 350 -18.79 43.89 17.07
N VAL A 351 -18.76 43.55 15.78
CA VAL A 351 -19.77 42.61 15.27
C VAL A 351 -18.98 41.32 15.06
N PRO A 352 -19.03 40.36 16.00
CA PRO A 352 -18.46 39.06 15.75
C PRO A 352 -19.08 38.56 14.45
N PRO A 353 -18.30 38.20 13.43
CA PRO A 353 -18.89 37.58 12.26
C PRO A 353 -19.74 36.41 12.78
N GLN A 354 -21.04 36.42 12.44
CA GLN A 354 -21.99 35.34 12.77
C GLN A 354 -21.60 33.99 12.16
N TYR A 355 -20.43 33.94 11.52
CA TYR A 355 -19.76 32.75 11.07
C TYR A 355 -19.28 31.95 12.29
N ARG A 356 -20.14 31.04 12.77
CA ARG A 356 -19.70 29.86 13.52
C ARG A 356 -19.55 28.74 12.50
N PRO A 357 -18.35 28.55 11.92
CA PRO A 357 -18.14 27.41 11.05
C PRO A 357 -18.53 26.16 11.82
N ARG A 358 -19.24 25.25 11.15
CA ARG A 358 -19.62 23.98 11.76
C ARG A 358 -18.34 23.21 12.06
N GLU A 359 -18.06 23.02 13.34
CA GLU A 359 -16.83 22.40 13.80
C GLU A 359 -16.85 20.90 13.47
N LEU A 360 -16.08 20.49 12.46
CA LEU A 360 -16.03 19.09 12.03
C LEU A 360 -15.24 18.19 12.98
N ARG A 361 -14.53 18.77 13.95
CA ARG A 361 -13.64 18.06 14.88
C ARG A 361 -14.31 16.90 15.62
N MET A 362 -15.63 16.99 15.82
CA MET A 362 -16.42 15.96 16.51
C MET A 362 -16.96 14.86 15.59
N HIS A 363 -16.90 15.06 14.26
CA HIS A 363 -17.55 14.19 13.27
C HIS A 363 -16.59 13.57 12.26
N TYR A 364 -15.48 14.24 11.95
CA TYR A 364 -14.50 13.77 10.96
C TYR A 364 -13.11 13.83 11.56
N TYR A 365 -12.58 12.66 11.92
CA TYR A 365 -11.28 12.52 12.58
C TYR A 365 -10.09 12.86 11.67
N SER A 366 -10.19 12.56 10.37
CA SER A 366 -9.18 12.94 9.38
C SER A 366 -9.80 12.97 7.99
N TYR A 367 -9.35 13.90 7.14
CA TYR A 367 -9.68 13.83 5.72
C TYR A 367 -8.72 12.92 4.92
N LEU A 368 -7.62 12.48 5.51
CA LEU A 368 -6.78 11.47 4.90
C LEU A 368 -7.23 10.10 5.38
N PRO A 369 -7.32 9.10 4.48
CA PRO A 369 -7.50 7.72 4.89
C PRO A 369 -6.49 7.32 5.95
N LEU A 370 -6.96 6.66 7.00
CA LEU A 370 -6.12 6.28 8.14
C LEU A 370 -4.94 5.40 7.73
N ASP A 371 -5.02 4.66 6.62
CA ASP A 371 -3.90 3.86 6.10
C ASP A 371 -2.74 4.72 5.57
N LEU A 372 -2.97 6.00 5.26
CA LEU A 372 -1.90 6.94 4.88
C LEU A 372 -1.19 7.55 6.10
N LEU A 373 -1.89 7.64 7.22
CA LEU A 373 -1.37 8.13 8.50
C LEU A 373 -0.78 7.00 9.33
N ALA A 374 -1.23 5.77 9.08
CA ALA A 374 -0.75 4.61 9.76
C ALA A 374 0.74 4.42 9.47
N ASP A 375 1.45 4.28 10.58
CA ASP A 375 2.73 3.63 10.65
C ASP A 375 2.67 2.28 9.90
N PHE A 376 3.75 1.78 9.27
CA PHE A 376 3.68 0.43 8.65
C PHE A 376 3.37 -0.62 9.72
N HIS A 377 2.10 -0.93 9.91
CA HIS A 377 1.66 -2.08 10.65
C HIS A 377 1.64 -3.27 9.68
N PRO A 378 1.92 -4.48 10.16
CA PRO A 378 1.77 -5.71 9.38
C PRO A 378 0.28 -6.06 9.15
N SER A 379 -0.57 -5.06 8.89
CA SER A 379 -1.94 -5.31 8.45
C SER A 379 -1.92 -5.89 7.04
N GLU A 380 -2.97 -6.63 6.70
CA GLU A 380 -3.10 -7.38 5.44
C GLU A 380 -3.04 -6.49 4.19
N SER A 381 -3.20 -5.17 4.34
CA SER A 381 -3.14 -4.18 3.28
C SER A 381 -1.82 -3.42 3.29
N PHE A 382 -1.01 -3.64 2.25
CA PHE A 382 0.10 -2.74 1.97
C PHE A 382 -0.44 -1.36 1.58
N PRO A 383 -0.01 -0.28 2.26
CA PRO A 383 -0.62 1.02 2.07
C PRO A 383 -0.39 1.51 0.64
N ARG A 384 -1.37 2.23 0.09
CA ARG A 384 -1.26 2.81 -1.27
C ARG A 384 -0.31 4.00 -1.30
N GLY A 385 -0.23 4.71 -0.19
CA GLY A 385 0.64 5.85 0.03
C GLY A 385 0.91 6.07 1.50
N TRP A 386 1.54 7.18 1.82
CA TRP A 386 1.82 7.59 3.19
C TRP A 386 1.97 9.11 3.25
N PHE A 387 1.66 9.68 4.40
CA PHE A 387 1.75 11.11 4.66
C PHE A 387 3.10 11.46 5.31
N CYS A 388 3.83 12.41 4.73
CA CYS A 388 5.08 12.89 5.30
C CYS A 388 4.81 14.01 6.32
N THR A 389 4.91 13.68 7.61
CA THR A 389 4.69 14.61 8.74
C THR A 389 5.63 15.81 8.73
N LYS A 390 6.82 15.71 8.11
CA LYS A 390 7.78 16.82 8.02
C LYS A 390 7.35 17.93 7.07
N CYS A 391 6.72 17.61 5.94
CA CYS A 391 6.43 18.60 4.90
C CYS A 391 4.99 18.58 4.38
N GLY A 392 4.12 17.71 4.89
CA GLY A 392 2.74 17.56 4.44
C GLY A 392 2.57 16.83 3.10
N MET A 393 3.63 16.26 2.53
CA MET A 393 3.52 15.59 1.23
C MET A 393 2.90 14.20 1.38
N ILE A 394 1.85 13.92 0.61
CA ILE A 394 1.35 12.56 0.39
C ILE A 394 2.19 11.92 -0.72
N ASN A 395 2.80 10.79 -0.39
CA ASN A 395 3.68 10.03 -1.27
C ASN A 395 3.03 8.68 -1.59
N ALA A 396 3.12 8.22 -2.83
CA ALA A 396 2.72 6.86 -3.17
C ALA A 396 3.74 5.83 -2.64
N GLN A 397 3.26 4.69 -2.17
CA GLN A 397 4.11 3.65 -1.61
C GLN A 397 4.75 2.81 -2.72
N LYS A 398 5.89 3.29 -3.24
CA LYS A 398 6.61 2.66 -4.37
C LYS A 398 7.65 1.62 -3.96
N LEU A 399 8.11 1.71 -2.72
CA LEU A 399 9.22 0.92 -2.19
C LEU A 399 8.71 -0.07 -1.15
N PHE A 400 9.30 -1.26 -1.08
CA PHE A 400 8.99 -2.19 0.00
C PHE A 400 9.52 -1.63 1.31
N ARG A 401 8.66 -1.42 2.31
CA ARG A 401 9.02 -0.99 3.67
C ARG A 401 9.75 0.36 3.82
N HIS A 402 10.02 1.07 2.74
CA HIS A 402 10.70 2.37 2.77
C HIS A 402 9.75 3.51 2.45
N GLN A 403 9.76 4.56 3.28
CA GLN A 403 8.99 5.78 3.12
C GLN A 403 9.94 6.95 2.82
N ILE A 404 10.29 7.13 1.55
CA ILE A 404 11.21 8.19 1.10
C ILE A 404 10.40 9.35 0.54
N CYS A 405 10.34 10.46 1.28
CA CYS A 405 9.62 11.65 0.83
C CYS A 405 10.30 12.21 -0.42
N GLN A 406 9.50 12.55 -1.45
CA GLN A 406 10.02 13.11 -2.69
C GLN A 406 10.19 14.63 -2.63
N SER A 407 9.64 15.28 -1.60
CA SER A 407 9.75 16.71 -1.37
C SER A 407 11.20 17.16 -1.28
N SER A 408 11.54 18.24 -1.96
CA SER A 408 12.85 18.89 -1.91
C SER A 408 13.25 19.29 -0.49
N ALA A 409 12.27 19.67 0.34
CA ALA A 409 12.47 19.99 1.76
C ALA A 409 12.95 18.80 2.60
N CYS A 410 12.69 17.57 2.17
CA CYS A 410 13.05 16.35 2.91
C CYS A 410 14.26 15.62 2.33
N LYS A 411 14.82 16.05 1.19
CA LYS A 411 15.90 15.32 0.49
C LYS A 411 17.22 15.30 1.26
N SER A 412 17.47 16.28 2.12
CA SER A 412 18.71 16.41 2.90
C SER A 412 18.81 15.46 4.08
N ASP A 413 17.69 14.89 4.54
CA ASP A 413 17.66 14.01 5.70
C ASP A 413 17.96 12.55 5.32
N GLU A 414 19.25 12.24 5.18
CA GLU A 414 19.75 10.88 4.95
C GLU A 414 19.22 9.80 5.92
N PRO A 415 19.03 10.03 7.24
CA PRO A 415 18.55 9.00 8.16
C PRO A 415 17.12 8.51 7.87
N SER A 416 16.31 9.27 7.11
CA SER A 416 14.93 8.89 6.74
C SER A 416 14.86 7.81 5.65
N ARG A 417 16.01 7.30 5.18
CA ARG A 417 16.09 6.29 4.11
C ARG A 417 16.08 4.85 4.60
N ARG A 418 15.98 4.59 5.91
CA ARG A 418 15.91 3.22 6.43
C ARG A 418 14.50 2.68 6.32
N GLY A 419 14.37 1.44 5.86
CA GLY A 419 13.09 0.75 5.83
C GLY A 419 12.63 0.34 7.22
N LYS A 420 11.31 0.30 7.42
CA LYS A 420 10.69 -0.21 8.63
C LYS A 420 10.75 -1.73 8.67
N VAL A 421 11.39 -2.25 9.71
CA VAL A 421 11.64 -3.68 9.87
C VAL A 421 10.48 -4.33 10.64
N ASP A 422 9.84 -5.32 10.02
CA ASP A 422 9.00 -6.25 10.76
C ASP A 422 9.83 -7.48 11.17
N PRO A 423 9.87 -7.82 12.48
CA PRO A 423 10.53 -9.03 12.93
C PRO A 423 9.79 -10.27 12.40
N LEU A 424 10.49 -11.39 12.33
CA LEU A 424 9.96 -12.65 11.83
C LEU A 424 8.66 -13.08 12.52
N SER A 425 8.54 -12.83 13.83
CA SER A 425 7.36 -13.15 14.63
C SER A 425 6.10 -12.41 14.18
N LYS A 426 6.22 -11.23 13.54
CA LYS A 426 5.08 -10.49 12.97
C LYS A 426 4.72 -10.93 11.56
N LEU A 427 5.66 -11.54 10.83
CA LEU A 427 5.44 -12.00 9.45
C LEU A 427 4.81 -13.40 9.39
N ARG A 428 4.86 -14.15 10.50
CA ARG A 428 4.35 -15.51 10.62
C ARG A 428 2.99 -15.52 11.30
N THR A 429 2.08 -16.38 10.81
CA THR A 429 0.88 -16.75 11.56
C THR A 429 1.28 -17.71 12.69
N LEU A 430 0.43 -17.87 13.71
CA LEU A 430 0.69 -18.80 14.83
C LEU A 430 1.01 -20.22 14.35
N HIS A 431 0.40 -20.67 13.24
CA HIS A 431 0.66 -21.98 12.65
C HIS A 431 2.04 -22.08 11.99
N HIS A 432 2.57 -20.98 11.47
CA HIS A 432 3.90 -20.93 10.83
C HIS A 432 5.05 -20.82 11.83
N VAL A 433 4.77 -20.75 13.14
CA VAL A 433 5.80 -20.77 14.20
C VAL A 433 6.03 -22.20 14.72
N LEU A 434 5.15 -23.14 14.39
CA LEU A 434 5.29 -24.52 14.85
C LEU A 434 6.48 -25.20 14.19
N LYS A 435 7.24 -25.94 14.99
CA LYS A 435 8.29 -26.84 14.52
C LYS A 435 7.67 -27.91 13.62
N LEU A 436 8.28 -28.13 12.46
CA LEU A 436 7.84 -29.10 11.47
C LEU A 436 8.83 -30.27 11.43
N VAL A 437 8.30 -31.50 11.50
CA VAL A 437 9.13 -32.72 11.42
C VAL A 437 9.51 -33.05 9.98
N HIS A 438 8.61 -32.74 9.05
CA HIS A 438 8.78 -32.98 7.62
C HIS A 438 8.28 -31.76 6.83
N PRO A 439 8.88 -31.45 5.67
CA PRO A 439 8.39 -30.40 4.79
C PRO A 439 7.09 -30.83 4.11
N VAL A 440 6.27 -29.85 3.76
CA VAL A 440 5.07 -30.08 2.94
C VAL A 440 5.48 -30.05 1.47
N ASN A 441 5.97 -31.18 0.99
CA ASN A 441 6.31 -31.41 -0.41
C ASN A 441 5.28 -32.35 -1.07
N ASN A 442 4.96 -32.09 -2.33
CA ASN A 442 4.18 -32.97 -3.17
C ASN A 442 4.93 -33.17 -4.49
N ALA A 443 5.39 -34.39 -4.72
CA ALA A 443 6.08 -34.77 -5.94
C ALA A 443 5.28 -35.87 -6.67
N PRO A 444 5.37 -35.93 -8.00
CA PRO A 444 4.77 -37.02 -8.75
C PRO A 444 5.28 -38.38 -8.25
N PRO A 445 4.41 -39.40 -8.10
CA PRO A 445 4.75 -40.65 -7.41
C PRO A 445 5.80 -41.50 -8.16
N PHE A 446 6.07 -41.18 -9.43
CA PHE A 446 7.11 -41.83 -10.23
C PHE A 446 8.51 -41.23 -10.02
N LEU A 447 8.63 -40.12 -9.29
CA LEU A 447 9.94 -39.54 -8.98
C LEU A 447 10.52 -40.22 -7.75
N ASP A 448 11.73 -40.75 -7.93
CA ASP A 448 12.55 -41.14 -6.81
C ASP A 448 12.98 -39.89 -6.04
N HIS A 449 13.05 -40.03 -4.72
CA HIS A 449 13.59 -39.01 -3.86
C HIS A 449 14.53 -39.61 -2.83
N GLU A 450 15.56 -38.86 -2.52
CA GLU A 450 16.48 -39.13 -1.42
C GLU A 450 16.18 -38.16 -0.30
N GLN A 451 16.23 -38.64 0.94
CA GLN A 451 16.08 -37.80 2.12
C GLN A 451 17.20 -38.08 3.12
N GLY A 452 17.59 -37.06 3.87
CA GLY A 452 18.63 -37.19 4.87
C GLY A 452 18.71 -35.96 5.77
N SER A 453 19.74 -35.95 6.61
CA SER A 453 20.05 -34.84 7.52
C SER A 453 21.56 -34.67 7.66
N TRP A 454 21.99 -33.43 7.85
CA TRP A 454 23.38 -33.09 8.16
C TRP A 454 23.61 -33.02 9.67
N ASP A 455 24.89 -32.94 10.07
CA ASP A 455 25.32 -32.90 11.48
C ASP A 455 24.76 -31.68 12.24
N ASP A 456 24.45 -30.59 11.54
CA ASP A 456 23.83 -29.39 12.10
C ASP A 456 22.31 -29.52 12.29
N LYS A 457 21.73 -30.68 11.93
CA LYS A 457 20.29 -31.00 11.95
C LYS A 457 19.47 -30.38 10.82
N MET A 458 20.08 -29.71 9.83
CA MET A 458 19.39 -29.42 8.59
C MET A 458 18.95 -30.73 7.94
N GLN A 459 17.77 -30.74 7.33
CA GLN A 459 17.24 -31.90 6.62
C GLN A 459 17.16 -31.60 5.13
N TYR A 460 17.12 -32.64 4.29
CA TYR A 460 16.87 -32.45 2.87
C TYR A 460 15.99 -33.50 2.23
N TRP A 461 15.39 -33.09 1.11
CA TRP A 461 14.69 -33.93 0.15
C TRP A 461 15.18 -33.59 -1.25
N SER A 462 15.81 -34.54 -1.93
CA SER A 462 16.33 -34.40 -3.29
C SER A 462 15.47 -35.22 -4.25
N TYR A 463 14.83 -34.58 -5.20
CA TYR A 463 14.02 -35.21 -6.25
C TYR A 463 14.86 -35.36 -7.51
N LEU A 464 15.18 -36.60 -7.88
CA LEU A 464 15.94 -36.89 -9.10
C LEU A 464 14.96 -37.00 -10.27
N ILE A 465 15.06 -36.07 -11.23
CA ILE A 465 14.15 -36.00 -12.38
C ILE A 465 14.69 -36.86 -13.53
N LYS A 466 15.99 -36.75 -13.82
CA LYS A 466 16.76 -37.52 -14.80
C LYS A 466 18.25 -37.31 -14.53
N ASP A 467 19.12 -37.93 -15.34
CA ASP A 467 20.57 -37.76 -15.23
C ASP A 467 20.99 -36.29 -15.12
N ASN A 468 21.59 -35.95 -13.97
CA ASN A 468 22.07 -34.61 -13.61
C ASN A 468 20.99 -33.52 -13.44
N VAL A 469 19.70 -33.86 -13.49
CA VAL A 469 18.60 -32.92 -13.25
C VAL A 469 17.92 -33.25 -11.94
N SER A 470 18.01 -32.33 -11.00
CA SER A 470 17.43 -32.50 -9.67
C SER A 470 16.89 -31.20 -9.11
N VAL A 471 15.96 -31.37 -8.17
CA VAL A 471 15.42 -30.31 -7.34
C VAL A 471 15.62 -30.75 -5.89
N GLN A 472 16.31 -29.95 -5.09
CA GLN A 472 16.60 -30.25 -3.69
C GLN A 472 15.97 -29.22 -2.76
N HIS A 473 15.26 -29.69 -1.75
CA HIS A 473 14.76 -28.89 -0.62
C HIS A 473 15.75 -29.01 0.53
N VAL A 474 16.36 -27.91 0.97
CA VAL A 474 17.10 -27.80 2.23
C VAL A 474 16.17 -27.19 3.28
N PHE A 475 15.85 -27.98 4.31
CA PHE A 475 14.74 -27.74 5.22
C PHE A 475 15.22 -27.49 6.66
N THR A 476 14.77 -26.37 7.22
CA THR A 476 15.12 -25.90 8.58
C THR A 476 14.30 -26.57 9.68
N GLY A 477 13.19 -27.25 9.35
CA GLY A 477 12.26 -27.77 10.37
C GLY A 477 11.56 -26.69 11.19
N ASN A 478 11.67 -25.43 10.77
CA ASN A 478 11.29 -24.27 11.55
C ASN A 478 12.01 -24.13 12.91
N GLU A 479 13.26 -24.60 12.99
CA GLU A 479 14.08 -24.51 14.19
C GLU A 479 14.78 -23.16 14.30
N ASP A 480 14.55 -22.41 15.38
CA ASP A 480 15.06 -21.03 15.54
C ASP A 480 16.59 -20.94 15.38
N PHE A 481 17.35 -21.89 15.94
CA PHE A 481 18.82 -21.87 15.87
C PHE A 481 19.35 -22.08 14.45
N LEU A 482 18.58 -22.71 13.56
CA LEU A 482 18.90 -22.86 12.14
C LEU A 482 18.50 -21.63 11.30
N GLN A 483 17.68 -20.74 11.88
CA GLN A 483 17.11 -19.57 11.20
C GLN A 483 17.78 -18.24 11.59
N VAL A 484 18.80 -18.25 12.46
CA VAL A 484 19.46 -17.03 12.97
C VAL A 484 19.99 -16.14 11.84
N GLU A 485 20.75 -16.71 10.91
CA GLU A 485 21.32 -15.96 9.78
C GLU A 485 20.24 -15.48 8.81
N ALA A 486 19.23 -16.31 8.54
CA ALA A 486 18.09 -15.96 7.69
C ALA A 486 17.27 -14.82 8.31
N THR A 487 17.07 -14.83 9.63
CA THR A 487 16.36 -13.78 10.38
C THR A 487 17.12 -12.46 10.29
N LYS A 488 18.44 -12.49 10.53
CA LYS A 488 19.28 -11.30 10.37
C LYS A 488 19.21 -10.76 8.95
N LEU A 489 19.29 -11.64 7.94
CA LEU A 489 19.22 -11.24 6.55
C LEU A 489 17.86 -10.63 6.18
N LEU A 490 16.76 -11.19 6.69
CA LEU A 490 15.41 -10.64 6.54
C LEU A 490 15.32 -9.22 7.08
N GLU A 491 15.84 -8.97 8.28
CA GLU A 491 15.83 -7.64 8.91
C GLU A 491 16.71 -6.64 8.17
N ASP A 492 17.93 -7.04 7.81
CA ASP A 492 18.88 -6.21 7.10
C ASP A 492 18.38 -5.84 5.69
N ILE A 493 17.73 -6.77 4.98
CA ILE A 493 17.13 -6.48 3.65
C ILE A 493 15.97 -5.48 3.78
N GLN A 494 15.06 -5.68 4.75
CA GLN A 494 13.95 -4.76 4.97
C GLN A 494 14.43 -3.34 5.26
N ARG A 495 15.52 -3.21 6.01
CA ARG A 495 16.07 -1.93 6.46
C ARG A 495 16.90 -1.21 5.42
N ASP A 496 17.73 -1.95 4.68
CA ASP A 496 18.86 -1.38 3.94
C ASP A 496 18.75 -1.55 2.41
N VAL A 497 17.74 -2.29 1.91
CA VAL A 497 17.57 -2.54 0.46
C VAL A 497 16.32 -1.87 -0.10
N LEU A 498 16.53 -0.95 -1.04
CA LEU A 498 15.45 -0.30 -1.79
C LEU A 498 14.85 -1.23 -2.85
N LEU A 499 13.91 -2.07 -2.46
CA LEU A 499 13.13 -2.92 -3.38
C LEU A 499 12.02 -2.11 -4.04
N LYS A 500 12.01 -2.07 -5.38
CA LYS A 500 11.06 -1.27 -6.20
C LYS A 500 10.11 -2.18 -6.96
N ARG A 501 8.88 -1.75 -7.19
CA ARG A 501 8.02 -2.43 -8.18
C ARG A 501 8.55 -2.17 -9.60
N GLU A 502 8.60 -3.20 -10.43
CA GLU A 502 8.91 -3.06 -11.87
C GLU A 502 7.80 -2.27 -12.58
N ASP A 503 6.55 -2.54 -12.21
CA ASP A 503 5.37 -1.83 -12.69
C ASP A 503 4.39 -1.57 -11.53
N PRO A 504 3.56 -0.51 -11.59
CA PRO A 504 2.65 -0.18 -10.49
C PRO A 504 1.66 -1.28 -10.11
N SER A 505 1.28 -2.14 -11.07
CA SER A 505 0.36 -3.27 -10.89
C SER A 505 1.06 -4.55 -10.40
N SER A 506 2.39 -4.61 -10.50
CA SER A 506 3.16 -5.74 -10.00
C SER A 506 2.96 -5.87 -8.50
N PRO A 507 2.58 -7.05 -8.01
CA PRO A 507 2.48 -7.27 -6.60
C PRO A 507 3.85 -7.64 -5.99
N TYR A 508 4.95 -7.44 -6.73
CA TYR A 508 6.32 -7.75 -6.35
C TYR A 508 7.20 -6.51 -6.34
N PHE A 509 8.06 -6.45 -5.34
CA PHE A 509 9.16 -5.52 -5.23
C PHE A 509 10.45 -6.26 -5.51
N ILE A 510 11.32 -5.71 -6.34
CA ILE A 510 12.48 -6.40 -6.86
C ILE A 510 13.71 -5.50 -6.71
N HIS A 511 14.82 -6.12 -6.35
CA HIS A 511 16.17 -5.58 -6.44
C HIS A 511 17.03 -6.63 -7.13
N VAL A 512 17.83 -6.21 -8.11
CA VAL A 512 18.73 -7.09 -8.85
C VAL A 512 20.13 -6.52 -8.75
N THR A 513 21.07 -7.37 -8.35
CA THR A 513 22.49 -7.04 -8.28
C THR A 513 23.22 -7.96 -9.24
N ALA A 514 23.87 -7.37 -10.25
CA ALA A 514 24.80 -8.08 -11.10
C ALA A 514 26.11 -8.28 -10.34
N ILE A 515 26.64 -9.50 -10.38
CA ILE A 515 27.88 -9.89 -9.73
C ILE A 515 28.89 -10.17 -10.83
N THR A 516 30.04 -9.49 -10.75
CA THR A 516 31.09 -9.62 -11.75
C THR A 516 32.00 -10.80 -11.42
N ASN A 517 32.15 -11.71 -12.37
CA ASN A 517 33.15 -12.76 -12.30
C ASN A 517 34.49 -12.17 -12.77
N SER A 518 35.45 -12.03 -11.86
CA SER A 518 36.82 -11.67 -12.23
C SER A 518 37.50 -12.88 -12.87
N ILE A 519 38.17 -12.66 -14.01
CA ILE A 519 38.87 -13.72 -14.75
C ILE A 519 40.17 -14.13 -14.03
N ASP A 520 40.77 -13.26 -13.20
CA ASP A 520 42.09 -13.53 -12.62
C ASP A 520 42.35 -12.79 -11.29
N PRO A 521 42.54 -13.49 -10.15
CA PRO A 521 42.18 -14.89 -9.90
C PRO A 521 40.64 -15.07 -9.95
N PRO A 522 40.12 -16.29 -10.19
CA PRO A 522 38.69 -16.58 -10.17
C PRO A 522 38.12 -16.36 -8.76
N ARG A 523 37.76 -15.12 -8.49
CA ARG A 523 37.07 -14.69 -7.29
C ARG A 523 35.87 -13.90 -7.75
N THR A 524 34.70 -14.39 -7.39
CA THR A 524 33.47 -13.64 -7.57
C THR A 524 33.55 -12.41 -6.67
N GLN A 525 33.49 -11.22 -7.27
CA GLN A 525 33.53 -9.97 -6.54
C GLN A 525 32.14 -9.32 -6.59
N VAL A 526 31.53 -9.18 -5.43
CA VAL A 526 30.33 -8.35 -5.25
C VAL A 526 30.77 -6.89 -5.37
N PRO A 527 30.15 -6.06 -6.23
CA PRO A 527 30.55 -4.66 -6.41
C PRO A 527 30.64 -3.90 -5.08
N ILE A 528 31.60 -2.98 -4.96
CA ILE A 528 31.88 -2.25 -3.71
C ILE A 528 30.64 -1.46 -3.25
N ASP A 529 29.91 -0.85 -4.19
CA ASP A 529 28.71 -0.04 -3.94
C ASP A 529 27.46 -0.87 -3.61
N THR A 530 27.58 -2.21 -3.59
CA THR A 530 26.48 -3.11 -3.23
C THR A 530 26.22 -3.02 -1.71
N PRO A 531 24.95 -2.89 -1.27
CA PRO A 531 24.61 -2.93 0.15
C PRO A 531 25.21 -4.16 0.85
N SER A 532 25.75 -3.98 2.06
CA SER A 532 26.42 -5.04 2.82
C SER A 532 25.53 -6.26 3.07
N CYS A 533 24.23 -6.05 3.23
CA CYS A 533 23.23 -7.11 3.38
C CYS A 533 23.05 -7.94 2.09
N ILE A 534 23.18 -7.35 0.90
CA ILE A 534 23.18 -8.09 -0.37
C ILE A 534 24.46 -8.90 -0.54
N ARG A 535 25.61 -8.38 -0.11
CA ARG A 535 26.86 -9.16 -0.05
C ARG A 535 26.72 -10.36 0.90
N SER A 536 26.08 -10.14 2.05
CA SER A 536 25.77 -11.22 3.00
C SER A 536 24.81 -12.23 2.38
N ALA A 537 23.79 -11.77 1.63
CA ALA A 537 22.87 -12.62 0.88
C ALA A 537 23.60 -13.48 -0.16
N TYR A 538 24.56 -12.91 -0.89
CA TYR A 538 25.40 -13.64 -1.84
C TYR A 538 26.19 -14.76 -1.14
N HIS A 539 26.88 -14.44 -0.04
CA HIS A 539 27.64 -15.45 0.71
C HIS A 539 26.74 -16.53 1.30
N PHE A 540 25.54 -16.15 1.76
CA PHE A 540 24.55 -17.09 2.24
C PHE A 540 24.10 -18.06 1.13
N LEU A 541 23.84 -17.56 -0.09
CA LEU A 541 23.51 -18.41 -1.25
C LEU A 541 24.64 -19.38 -1.62
N VAL A 542 25.90 -18.90 -1.60
CA VAL A 542 27.09 -19.72 -1.87
C VAL A 542 27.23 -20.81 -0.81
N ASP A 543 27.15 -20.46 0.47
CA ASP A 543 27.21 -21.41 1.59
C ASP A 543 26.14 -22.49 1.46
N ARG A 544 24.90 -22.12 1.08
CA ARG A 544 23.81 -23.08 0.89
C ARG A 544 24.08 -24.05 -0.26
N ALA A 545 24.59 -23.54 -1.39
CA ALA A 545 24.95 -24.37 -2.53
C ALA A 545 26.17 -25.28 -2.26
N GLU A 546 27.19 -24.80 -1.55
CA GLU A 546 28.38 -25.60 -1.21
C GLU A 546 28.04 -26.66 -0.17
N ARG A 547 27.50 -26.26 0.98
CA ARG A 547 27.32 -27.16 2.13
C ARG A 547 26.20 -28.17 1.92
N TYR A 548 25.05 -27.72 1.42
CA TYR A 548 23.84 -28.55 1.34
C TYR A 548 23.51 -28.98 -0.10
N GLY A 549 23.92 -28.17 -1.07
CA GLY A 549 23.84 -28.52 -2.48
C GLY A 549 24.95 -29.42 -2.97
N GLU A 550 26.03 -29.61 -2.20
CA GLU A 550 27.23 -30.36 -2.60
C GLU A 550 27.79 -29.90 -3.96
N ILE A 551 27.69 -28.60 -4.25
CA ILE A 551 28.23 -28.00 -5.46
C ILE A 551 29.65 -27.52 -5.15
N ASP A 552 30.66 -28.01 -5.88
CA ASP A 552 32.01 -27.46 -5.77
C ASP A 552 32.06 -26.05 -6.38
N LYS A 553 32.37 -25.05 -5.55
CA LYS A 553 32.58 -23.64 -5.95
C LYS A 553 31.43 -23.07 -6.78
N PRO A 554 30.19 -23.02 -6.26
CA PRO A 554 29.07 -22.39 -6.93
C PRO A 554 29.38 -20.92 -7.18
N SER A 555 29.02 -20.44 -8.36
CA SER A 555 29.17 -19.03 -8.72
C SER A 555 27.85 -18.49 -9.23
N PHE A 556 27.46 -17.33 -8.72
CA PHE A 556 26.28 -16.62 -9.20
C PHE A 556 26.73 -15.28 -9.76
N ASN A 557 26.42 -15.01 -11.02
CA ASN A 557 26.66 -13.69 -11.60
C ASN A 557 25.48 -12.73 -11.36
N ARG A 558 24.43 -13.18 -10.66
CA ARG A 558 23.23 -12.40 -10.35
C ARG A 558 22.60 -12.82 -9.03
N VAL A 559 22.35 -11.83 -8.17
CA VAL A 559 21.50 -11.96 -6.98
C VAL A 559 20.21 -11.18 -7.23
N THR A 560 19.06 -11.84 -7.08
CA THR A 560 17.75 -11.21 -7.16
C THR A 560 17.05 -11.31 -5.82
N VAL A 561 16.70 -10.18 -5.23
CA VAL A 561 15.85 -10.10 -4.04
C VAL A 561 14.46 -9.70 -4.49
N GLN A 562 13.47 -10.52 -4.15
CA GLN A 562 12.09 -10.32 -4.55
C GLN A 562 11.17 -10.43 -3.33
N ALA A 563 10.46 -9.35 -3.03
CA ALA A 563 9.54 -9.29 -1.91
C ALA A 563 8.09 -9.10 -2.37
N TRP A 564 7.16 -9.48 -1.52
CA TRP A 564 5.74 -9.16 -1.63
C TRP A 564 5.12 -9.12 -0.24
N VAL A 565 3.89 -8.64 -0.18
CA VAL A 565 3.17 -8.29 1.06
C VAL A 565 1.83 -8.99 1.18
N SER A 566 1.21 -9.31 0.04
CA SER A 566 -0.07 -9.98 -0.03
C SER A 566 0.06 -11.41 -0.55
N THR A 567 -0.94 -12.21 -0.19
CA THR A 567 -1.16 -13.56 -0.70
C THR A 567 -1.42 -13.54 -2.22
N GLY A 568 -1.33 -14.71 -2.85
CA GLY A 568 -1.70 -14.90 -4.26
C GLY A 568 -0.65 -15.67 -5.04
N SER A 569 -0.83 -15.82 -6.35
CA SER A 569 0.10 -16.62 -7.17
C SER A 569 0.51 -15.93 -8.46
N LYS A 570 1.76 -16.17 -8.88
CA LYS A 570 2.27 -15.77 -10.21
C LYS A 570 2.83 -16.99 -10.92
N LYS A 571 2.31 -17.25 -12.12
CA LYS A 571 2.83 -18.27 -13.03
C LYS A 571 3.84 -17.67 -13.99
N GLY A 572 4.65 -18.54 -14.60
CA GLY A 572 5.45 -18.20 -15.79
C GLY A 572 6.84 -17.64 -15.50
N ARG A 573 7.36 -17.80 -14.28
CA ARG A 573 8.78 -17.56 -14.06
C ARG A 573 9.58 -18.75 -14.58
N VAL A 574 10.73 -18.49 -15.18
CA VAL A 574 11.68 -19.54 -15.55
C VAL A 574 12.93 -19.36 -14.71
N PHE A 575 13.39 -20.44 -14.08
CA PHE A 575 14.71 -20.52 -13.48
C PHE A 575 15.65 -21.22 -14.45
N HIS A 576 16.69 -20.52 -14.88
CA HIS A 576 17.67 -21.04 -15.84
C HIS A 576 18.76 -21.81 -15.10
N ALA A 577 18.49 -23.08 -14.77
CA ALA A 577 19.41 -23.91 -13.99
C ALA A 577 20.15 -24.96 -14.83
N LYS A 578 20.11 -24.82 -16.16
CA LYS A 578 20.70 -25.77 -17.10
C LYS A 578 22.23 -25.77 -17.07
N THR A 579 22.85 -24.59 -17.02
CA THR A 579 24.32 -24.43 -17.06
C THR A 579 24.93 -24.26 -15.67
N SER A 580 24.17 -23.70 -14.74
CA SER A 580 24.61 -23.34 -13.41
C SER A 580 23.44 -23.49 -12.43
N PRO A 581 23.68 -23.91 -11.18
CA PRO A 581 22.60 -24.08 -10.21
C PRO A 581 21.86 -22.78 -9.95
N VAL A 582 20.55 -22.89 -9.71
CA VAL A 582 19.74 -21.80 -9.14
C VAL A 582 19.44 -22.12 -7.70
N VAL A 583 19.72 -21.17 -6.80
CA VAL A 583 19.40 -21.29 -5.37
C VAL A 583 18.34 -20.26 -5.02
N VAL A 584 17.26 -20.70 -4.39
CA VAL A 584 16.15 -19.86 -3.93
C VAL A 584 16.03 -20.01 -2.42
N VAL A 585 16.24 -18.94 -1.66
CA VAL A 585 16.09 -18.89 -0.20
C VAL A 585 14.79 -18.18 0.16
N CYS A 586 14.02 -18.74 1.09
CA CYS A 586 12.79 -18.14 1.61
C CYS A 586 13.03 -17.37 2.91
N LEU A 587 12.58 -16.11 3.00
CA LEU A 587 12.69 -15.27 4.20
C LEU A 587 11.33 -14.62 4.56
N GLY A 588 10.73 -14.94 5.70
CA GLY A 588 9.48 -14.35 6.20
C GLY A 588 8.36 -15.40 6.32
N ALA A 589 7.20 -15.13 5.73
CA ALA A 589 6.12 -16.11 5.61
C ALA A 589 6.48 -17.24 4.63
N GLU A 590 5.74 -18.35 4.70
CA GLU A 590 5.93 -19.51 3.83
C GLU A 590 5.66 -19.22 2.34
N VAL A 591 6.24 -20.02 1.46
CA VAL A 591 6.07 -19.92 0.00
C VAL A 591 5.95 -21.30 -0.59
N VAL A 592 5.00 -21.50 -1.49
CA VAL A 592 4.95 -22.73 -2.28
C VAL A 592 5.54 -22.49 -3.66
N LEU A 593 6.55 -23.28 -4.02
CA LEU A 593 7.13 -23.33 -5.35
C LEU A 593 6.57 -24.54 -6.09
N ASN A 594 5.81 -24.31 -7.15
CA ASN A 594 5.43 -25.37 -8.08
C ASN A 594 6.38 -25.35 -9.26
N ILE A 595 7.12 -26.43 -9.47
CA ILE A 595 8.28 -26.50 -10.35
C ILE A 595 8.02 -27.59 -11.41
N VAL A 596 8.29 -27.25 -12.66
CA VAL A 596 8.18 -28.16 -13.81
C VAL A 596 9.47 -28.07 -14.65
N PRO A 597 10.20 -29.17 -14.89
CA PRO A 597 11.36 -29.17 -15.77
C PRO A 597 10.94 -28.93 -17.22
N LYS A 598 11.56 -27.97 -17.92
CA LYS A 598 11.21 -27.61 -19.30
C LYS A 598 11.49 -28.73 -20.29
N ALA A 599 12.52 -29.54 -20.06
CA ALA A 599 12.80 -30.70 -20.88
C ALA A 599 11.87 -31.89 -20.57
N GLY A 600 10.98 -31.74 -19.58
CA GLY A 600 10.11 -32.81 -19.08
C GLY A 600 10.84 -33.85 -18.22
N TYR A 601 10.09 -34.86 -17.79
CA TYR A 601 10.56 -35.95 -16.92
C TYR A 601 11.31 -37.07 -17.64
N GLY A 602 11.74 -36.84 -18.89
CA GLY A 602 12.32 -37.90 -19.73
C GLY A 602 11.29 -38.93 -20.23
N PRO A 603 11.75 -39.98 -20.95
CA PRO A 603 10.90 -41.11 -21.29
C PRO A 603 10.55 -41.83 -19.98
N MET A 604 9.33 -41.65 -19.50
CA MET A 604 8.78 -42.55 -18.50
C MET A 604 8.86 -43.95 -19.10
N THR A 605 9.74 -44.80 -18.58
CA THR A 605 9.62 -46.23 -18.75
C THR A 605 8.25 -46.56 -18.19
N THR A 606 7.25 -46.61 -19.07
CA THR A 606 5.96 -47.17 -18.75
C THR A 606 6.28 -48.59 -18.34
N VAL A 607 6.46 -48.80 -17.02
CA VAL A 607 6.48 -50.12 -16.41
C VAL A 607 5.20 -50.73 -16.93
N GLY A 608 5.37 -51.62 -17.92
CA GLY A 608 4.29 -51.93 -18.83
C GLY A 608 3.07 -52.31 -18.01
N ASP A 609 1.93 -51.72 -18.38
CA ASP A 609 0.65 -52.39 -18.27
C ASP A 609 0.80 -53.74 -19.00
N THR A 610 1.46 -54.67 -18.34
CA THR A 610 1.27 -56.08 -18.56
C THR A 610 -0.09 -56.28 -17.96
N VAL A 611 -1.12 -55.96 -18.74
CA VAL A 611 -2.47 -56.46 -18.57
C VAL A 611 -2.29 -57.97 -18.61
N ILE A 612 -2.03 -58.56 -17.45
CA ILE A 612 -2.24 -59.97 -17.22
C ILE A 612 -3.75 -60.10 -17.42
N ASN A 613 -4.14 -60.58 -18.60
CA ASN A 613 -5.44 -61.16 -18.80
C ASN A 613 -5.54 -62.29 -17.77
N ALA A 614 -6.15 -61.98 -16.63
CA ALA A 614 -6.48 -62.97 -15.62
C ALA A 614 -7.58 -63.83 -16.22
N ASP A 615 -7.14 -65.02 -16.61
CA ASP A 615 -7.95 -66.21 -16.79
C ASP A 615 -8.77 -66.46 -15.51
N GLU A 616 -9.99 -66.91 -15.69
CA GLU A 616 -10.98 -67.13 -14.64
C GLU A 616 -10.55 -68.29 -13.72
N GLY A 617 -10.71 -68.09 -12.40
CA GLY A 617 -10.91 -69.18 -11.45
C GLY A 617 -9.80 -69.40 -10.43
N GLU A 618 -10.03 -68.99 -9.17
CA GLU A 618 -10.42 -69.91 -8.08
C GLU A 618 -10.40 -69.16 -6.74
N ASP A 619 -11.47 -69.35 -5.99
CA ASP A 619 -11.69 -68.85 -4.63
C ASP A 619 -10.71 -69.46 -3.62
N VAL A 620 -9.93 -68.63 -2.93
CA VAL A 620 -9.35 -68.99 -1.62
C VAL A 620 -9.37 -67.79 -0.66
N HIS A 621 -9.97 -68.03 0.51
CA HIS A 621 -10.13 -67.14 1.67
C HIS A 621 -8.80 -66.60 2.24
N PRO A 622 -8.81 -65.43 2.94
CA PRO A 622 -7.63 -64.85 3.54
C PRO A 622 -7.33 -65.44 4.92
N ALA A 623 -6.07 -65.84 5.14
CA ALA A 623 -5.52 -66.10 6.46
C ALA A 623 -4.64 -64.91 6.89
N GLU A 624 -4.96 -64.44 8.09
CA GLU A 624 -4.33 -63.42 8.90
C GLU A 624 -2.84 -63.74 9.17
N ILE A 625 -1.92 -62.82 8.83
CA ILE A 625 -0.51 -62.91 9.23
C ILE A 625 -0.07 -61.59 9.87
N THR A 626 0.31 -61.73 11.13
CA THR A 626 0.93 -60.77 12.05
C THR A 626 2.35 -60.37 11.59
N PRO A 627 2.82 -59.13 11.85
CA PRO A 627 4.18 -58.73 11.52
C PRO A 627 5.19 -59.15 12.59
N GLU A 628 6.15 -59.99 12.23
CA GLU A 628 7.35 -60.26 13.02
C GLU A 628 8.49 -59.28 12.66
N CYS A 629 9.13 -58.78 13.71
CA CYS A 629 10.27 -57.87 13.73
C CYS A 629 11.57 -58.52 13.22
N PRO A 630 12.42 -57.85 12.41
CA PRO A 630 13.76 -58.36 12.13
C PRO A 630 14.73 -57.98 13.26
N LYS A 631 15.45 -58.99 13.72
CA LYS A 631 16.54 -58.93 14.70
C LYS A 631 17.86 -58.54 14.04
N ASP A 632 18.68 -57.89 14.86
CA ASP A 632 20.13 -57.69 14.77
C ASP A 632 20.91 -58.71 13.92
N VAL A 633 21.77 -58.19 13.05
CA VAL A 633 22.97 -58.88 12.58
C VAL A 633 24.15 -57.92 12.70
N THR A 634 24.99 -58.20 13.71
CA THR A 634 26.32 -57.60 13.92
C THR A 634 27.41 -58.50 13.33
N SER A 635 28.61 -57.89 13.18
CA SER A 635 29.94 -58.41 12.76
C SER A 635 30.28 -58.14 11.29
N ARG A 636 31.44 -57.59 10.89
CA ARG A 636 32.83 -57.57 11.44
C ARG A 636 33.73 -56.65 10.52
N PRO A 637 35.08 -56.56 10.63
CA PRO A 637 35.91 -55.74 11.55
C PRO A 637 36.87 -54.68 10.88
N SER A 638 37.33 -53.75 11.74
CA SER A 638 38.65 -53.10 11.93
C SER A 638 39.68 -52.89 10.80
N ALA A 639 40.21 -51.65 10.69
CA ALA A 639 41.65 -51.34 10.83
C ALA A 639 41.92 -49.81 10.93
N ILE A 640 42.63 -49.41 11.98
CA ILE A 640 43.28 -48.11 12.19
C ILE A 640 44.79 -48.30 11.93
N PRO A 641 45.52 -47.30 11.41
CA PRO A 641 46.92 -47.13 11.75
C PRO A 641 47.17 -45.79 12.45
N SER A 642 47.74 -45.89 13.65
CA SER A 642 48.40 -44.83 14.40
C SER A 642 49.90 -44.87 14.12
N GLU A 643 50.51 -43.74 13.75
CA GLU A 643 51.96 -43.56 13.82
C GLU A 643 52.31 -42.34 14.69
N GLN A 644 53.25 -42.59 15.60
CA GLN A 644 53.93 -41.63 16.46
C GLN A 644 55.18 -41.11 15.75
N SER A 645 55.53 -39.84 15.95
CA SER A 645 56.90 -39.36 15.77
C SER A 645 57.21 -38.16 16.67
N ALA A 646 58.17 -38.39 17.57
CA ALA A 646 59.06 -37.55 18.37
C ALA A 646 59.12 -36.01 18.13
N GLY A 647 59.31 -35.28 19.25
CA GLY A 647 59.70 -33.86 19.33
C GLY A 647 61.17 -33.58 18.94
N PRO A 648 61.68 -32.35 19.18
CA PRO A 648 62.07 -31.96 20.55
C PRO A 648 61.94 -30.46 20.95
N SER A 649 61.91 -30.28 22.27
CA SER A 649 62.28 -29.14 23.15
C SER A 649 62.77 -27.78 22.58
N HIS A 650 62.24 -26.68 23.13
CA HIS A 650 63.06 -25.63 23.75
C HIS A 650 62.27 -24.79 24.79
N GLN A 651 63.03 -24.35 25.79
CA GLN A 651 62.68 -23.77 27.09
C GLN A 651 62.31 -22.28 27.10
N ASP A 652 61.52 -21.95 28.15
CA ASP A 652 61.58 -20.83 29.11
C ASP A 652 61.54 -19.35 28.67
N GLY A 653 60.68 -18.61 29.37
CA GLY A 653 60.64 -17.14 29.40
C GLY A 653 59.43 -16.59 30.16
N ASP A 654 59.59 -16.49 31.48
CA ASP A 654 58.69 -15.91 32.48
C ASP A 654 58.10 -14.51 32.17
N ILE A 655 56.97 -14.17 32.83
CA ILE A 655 56.85 -13.09 33.86
C ILE A 655 55.37 -12.68 34.08
N ALA A 656 54.83 -13.18 35.21
CA ALA A 656 54.20 -12.46 36.33
C ALA A 656 52.81 -11.76 36.26
N THR A 657 52.13 -11.94 37.41
CA THR A 657 51.27 -11.00 38.19
C THR A 657 49.82 -10.75 37.71
N SER A 658 48.76 -10.69 38.54
CA SER A 658 48.58 -10.89 39.99
C SER A 658 47.09 -10.69 40.36
N ILE A 659 46.66 -11.34 41.45
CA ILE A 659 45.86 -10.78 42.58
C ILE A 659 44.31 -10.69 42.53
N ASN A 660 43.75 -11.43 43.51
CA ASN A 660 42.63 -11.18 44.43
C ASN A 660 41.17 -11.51 44.08
N GLN A 661 40.70 -12.62 44.68
CA GLN A 661 39.38 -12.75 45.30
C GLN A 661 39.49 -12.57 46.83
N PRO A 662 38.48 -11.98 47.49
CA PRO A 662 38.23 -12.21 48.90
C PRO A 662 36.98 -13.05 49.13
N SER A 663 37.02 -13.77 50.25
CA SER A 663 36.07 -14.76 50.74
C SER A 663 35.16 -14.23 51.87
N HIS A 664 34.11 -15.02 52.13
CA HIS A 664 33.29 -15.12 53.35
C HIS A 664 32.24 -14.02 53.66
N GLN A 665 30.97 -14.42 53.85
CA GLN A 665 30.45 -14.82 55.17
C GLN A 665 29.01 -15.39 55.15
N LYS A 666 28.75 -16.22 56.17
CA LYS A 666 27.52 -16.90 56.57
C LYS A 666 26.39 -15.95 56.97
N GLY A 667 25.14 -16.39 56.79
CA GLY A 667 23.97 -15.88 57.48
C GLY A 667 22.78 -16.83 57.37
N SER A 668 22.23 -17.21 58.51
CA SER A 668 21.22 -18.25 58.74
C SER A 668 19.79 -17.73 58.74
N GLY A 669 18.85 -18.58 58.29
CA GLY A 669 17.65 -18.91 59.08
C GLY A 669 16.28 -18.40 58.61
N ILE A 670 15.32 -19.32 58.73
CA ILE A 670 13.87 -19.17 59.00
C ILE A 670 12.93 -19.18 57.78
N ASP A 671 12.39 -20.38 57.52
CA ASP A 671 10.99 -20.65 57.10
C ASP A 671 10.06 -20.35 58.31
N PRO A 672 8.79 -19.89 58.14
CA PRO A 672 7.77 -20.66 57.41
C PRO A 672 6.71 -19.82 56.66
N ASP A 673 6.05 -20.40 55.66
CA ASP A 673 4.61 -20.71 55.74
C ASP A 673 4.07 -21.31 54.44
N ALA A 674 3.26 -22.35 54.66
CA ALA A 674 2.48 -23.08 53.67
C ALA A 674 1.18 -22.32 53.35
N GLU A 675 0.70 -22.39 52.11
CA GLU A 675 -0.62 -22.94 51.75
C GLU A 675 -1.00 -22.68 50.27
N SER A 676 -1.67 -23.69 49.71
CA SER A 676 -2.61 -23.64 48.56
C SER A 676 -2.04 -23.53 47.13
N ARG A 677 -1.81 -24.70 46.51
CA ARG A 677 -1.91 -24.91 45.06
C ARG A 677 -3.29 -25.48 44.72
N PRO A 678 -4.00 -25.00 43.69
CA PRO A 678 -5.06 -25.76 43.06
C PRO A 678 -4.53 -26.58 41.88
N ASP A 679 -4.91 -27.85 41.86
CA ASP A 679 -4.68 -28.82 40.80
C ASP A 679 -5.36 -28.39 39.49
N LEU A 680 -4.58 -28.29 38.41
CA LEU A 680 -5.08 -28.19 37.04
C LEU A 680 -4.95 -29.55 36.36
N VAL A 681 -6.11 -30.17 36.19
CA VAL A 681 -6.35 -31.42 35.48
C VAL A 681 -5.92 -31.27 34.02
N ILE A 682 -4.89 -32.02 33.62
CA ILE A 682 -4.48 -32.17 32.22
C ILE A 682 -5.48 -33.10 31.53
N SER A 683 -6.36 -32.51 30.72
CA SER A 683 -7.24 -33.24 29.81
C SER A 683 -6.46 -33.66 28.57
N THR A 684 -6.31 -34.95 28.36
CA THR A 684 -5.73 -35.55 27.15
C THR A 684 -6.68 -35.36 25.97
N ALA A 685 -6.20 -34.70 24.90
CA ALA A 685 -6.89 -34.60 23.62
C ALA A 685 -6.36 -35.67 22.64
N PRO A 686 -7.21 -36.23 21.75
CA PRO A 686 -6.83 -37.29 20.82
C PRO A 686 -6.06 -36.75 19.59
N PRO A 687 -5.35 -37.62 18.84
CA PRO A 687 -4.54 -37.20 17.69
C PRO A 687 -5.45 -36.77 16.53
N TYR A 688 -5.22 -35.56 16.00
CA TYR A 688 -5.89 -35.05 14.81
C TYR A 688 -5.02 -35.24 13.56
N HIS A 689 -5.62 -35.83 12.53
CA HIS A 689 -5.10 -35.93 11.18
C HIS A 689 -5.01 -34.54 10.54
N ALA A 690 -3.85 -34.23 9.95
CA ALA A 690 -3.66 -33.05 9.11
C ALA A 690 -4.52 -33.18 7.84
N ALA A 691 -5.65 -32.48 7.80
CA ALA A 691 -6.41 -32.29 6.57
C ALA A 691 -5.65 -31.30 5.69
N GLY A 692 -5.20 -31.77 4.52
CA GLY A 692 -4.51 -30.96 3.53
C GLY A 692 -5.38 -29.79 3.08
N ILE A 693 -4.81 -28.59 3.14
CA ILE A 693 -5.37 -27.40 2.51
C ILE A 693 -5.15 -27.55 1.01
N SER A 694 -6.07 -28.23 0.32
CA SER A 694 -6.26 -28.06 -1.12
C SER A 694 -7.06 -26.79 -1.31
N ALA A 695 -6.37 -25.66 -1.51
CA ALA A 695 -7.01 -24.42 -1.91
C ALA A 695 -7.50 -24.54 -3.36
N SER A 696 -8.67 -25.15 -3.57
CA SER A 696 -9.41 -25.02 -4.82
C SER A 696 -9.96 -23.60 -4.90
N VAL A 697 -9.22 -22.72 -5.55
CA VAL A 697 -9.68 -21.36 -5.89
C VAL A 697 -10.83 -21.50 -6.89
N GLU A 698 -12.06 -21.36 -6.41
CA GLU A 698 -13.24 -21.20 -7.25
C GLU A 698 -13.14 -19.90 -8.04
N LYS A 699 -13.03 -20.03 -9.36
CA LYS A 699 -13.05 -18.91 -10.30
C LYS A 699 -14.47 -18.36 -10.40
N SER A 700 -14.73 -17.22 -9.76
CA SER A 700 -15.89 -16.39 -10.07
C SER A 700 -15.70 -15.76 -11.46
N ALA A 701 -16.46 -16.27 -12.43
CA ALA A 701 -16.47 -15.79 -13.81
C ALA A 701 -17.26 -14.47 -13.91
N SER A 702 -16.58 -13.35 -14.14
CA SER A 702 -17.22 -12.09 -14.50
C SER A 702 -17.62 -12.11 -15.99
N ALA A 703 -18.93 -12.06 -16.22
CA ALA A 703 -19.53 -12.11 -17.55
C ALA A 703 -19.45 -10.74 -18.25
N SER A 704 -18.41 -10.52 -19.08
CA SER A 704 -18.41 -9.44 -20.07
C SER A 704 -18.99 -9.94 -21.39
N LYS A 705 -20.27 -9.64 -21.63
CA LYS A 705 -20.94 -9.82 -22.92
C LYS A 705 -20.67 -8.62 -23.82
N ARG A 706 -19.82 -8.77 -24.84
CA ARG A 706 -19.99 -8.09 -26.14
C ARG A 706 -19.52 -8.98 -27.28
N GLY A 707 -20.46 -9.39 -28.12
CA GLY A 707 -20.22 -10.19 -29.31
C GLY A 707 -20.03 -9.35 -30.57
N ARG A 708 -19.31 -9.90 -31.55
CA ARG A 708 -19.78 -10.20 -32.93
C ARG A 708 -18.56 -10.45 -33.84
N GLY A 709 -18.64 -11.52 -34.65
CA GLY A 709 -17.76 -11.72 -35.81
C GLY A 709 -17.07 -13.08 -35.89
N ARG A 710 -17.82 -14.17 -36.04
CA ARG A 710 -17.29 -15.51 -36.35
C ARG A 710 -16.76 -15.55 -37.79
N LYS A 711 -15.45 -15.68 -37.98
CA LYS A 711 -14.87 -16.43 -39.10
C LYS A 711 -14.44 -17.79 -38.56
N ALA A 712 -14.98 -18.85 -39.15
CA ALA A 712 -14.67 -20.23 -38.80
C ALA A 712 -13.25 -20.60 -39.25
N GLY A 713 -12.26 -20.31 -38.41
CA GLY A 713 -10.94 -20.92 -38.49
C GLY A 713 -10.93 -22.19 -37.66
N LYS A 714 -10.54 -23.33 -38.27
CA LYS A 714 -10.25 -24.59 -37.57
C LYS A 714 -9.23 -24.31 -36.46
N ALA A 715 -9.67 -24.27 -35.21
CA ALA A 715 -8.79 -24.25 -34.06
C ALA A 715 -8.27 -25.67 -33.85
N GLU A 716 -7.04 -25.93 -34.28
CA GLU A 716 -6.23 -27.04 -33.77
C GLU A 716 -6.13 -26.87 -32.25
N GLN A 717 -6.91 -27.65 -31.50
CA GLN A 717 -6.71 -27.84 -30.08
C GLN A 717 -5.41 -28.64 -29.90
N LYS A 718 -4.26 -27.96 -29.95
CA LYS A 718 -3.03 -28.49 -29.37
C LYS A 718 -3.28 -28.65 -27.87
N GLY A 719 -3.66 -29.86 -27.47
CA GLY A 719 -3.76 -30.25 -26.07
C GLY A 719 -2.42 -29.99 -25.39
N LYS A 720 -2.36 -28.90 -24.63
CA LYS A 720 -1.17 -28.49 -23.88
C LYS A 720 -0.99 -29.54 -22.79
N ARG A 721 -0.11 -30.52 -23.02
CA ARG A 721 0.26 -31.51 -22.00
C ARG A 721 0.79 -30.75 -20.81
N THR A 722 0.00 -30.70 -19.74
CA THR A 722 0.45 -30.25 -18.43
C THR A 722 1.30 -31.38 -17.87
N HIS A 723 2.61 -31.19 -17.88
CA HIS A 723 3.49 -32.06 -17.09
C HIS A 723 3.06 -31.96 -15.61
N PRO A 724 3.11 -33.07 -14.84
CA PRO A 724 2.84 -33.01 -13.41
C PRO A 724 3.88 -32.07 -12.75
N GLU A 725 3.54 -31.46 -11.62
CA GLU A 725 4.39 -30.47 -10.96
C GLU A 725 5.01 -31.01 -9.67
N ILE A 726 6.23 -30.56 -9.34
CA ILE A 726 6.82 -30.73 -8.00
C ILE A 726 6.46 -29.50 -7.20
N SER A 727 5.67 -29.66 -6.14
CA SER A 727 5.28 -28.58 -5.23
C SER A 727 6.09 -28.67 -3.94
N MET A 728 6.77 -27.57 -3.58
CA MET A 728 7.61 -27.48 -2.38
C MET A 728 7.19 -26.29 -1.54
N THR A 729 6.82 -26.53 -0.28
CA THR A 729 6.53 -25.44 0.68
C THR A 729 7.81 -25.09 1.44
N LEU A 730 8.34 -23.90 1.18
CA LEU A 730 9.51 -23.33 1.85
C LEU A 730 9.06 -22.48 3.02
N VAL A 731 9.49 -22.80 4.24
CA VAL A 731 9.41 -21.91 5.40
C VAL A 731 10.64 -21.00 5.47
N HIS A 732 10.65 -20.04 6.38
CA HIS A 732 11.77 -19.11 6.47
C HIS A 732 13.09 -19.81 6.82
N GLY A 733 14.15 -19.44 6.11
CA GLY A 733 15.46 -20.08 6.15
C GLY A 733 15.60 -21.27 5.20
N ASP A 734 14.51 -21.86 4.71
CA ASP A 734 14.57 -22.97 3.77
C ASP A 734 15.15 -22.51 2.42
N SER A 735 15.75 -23.46 1.71
CA SER A 735 16.31 -23.23 0.38
C SER A 735 15.86 -24.29 -0.62
N ALA A 736 15.61 -23.89 -1.86
CA ALA A 736 15.45 -24.78 -3.01
C ALA A 736 16.66 -24.64 -3.94
N ILE A 737 17.27 -25.76 -4.30
CA ILE A 737 18.43 -25.82 -5.21
C ILE A 737 18.01 -26.58 -6.47
N LEU A 738 18.10 -25.92 -7.62
CA LEU A 738 17.69 -26.44 -8.93
C LEU A 738 18.93 -26.66 -9.80
N LYS A 739 19.00 -27.80 -10.50
CA LYS A 739 20.15 -28.16 -11.34
C LYS A 739 19.75 -28.87 -12.63
N GLY A 740 20.55 -28.67 -13.68
CA GLY A 740 20.61 -29.48 -14.89
C GLY A 740 19.51 -29.23 -15.94
N ASP A 741 18.52 -28.39 -15.65
CA ASP A 741 17.49 -27.99 -16.62
C ASP A 741 17.02 -26.56 -16.37
N ASP A 742 16.28 -26.01 -17.32
CA ASP A 742 15.45 -24.84 -17.05
C ASP A 742 14.14 -25.28 -16.41
N PHE A 743 13.65 -24.54 -15.44
CA PHE A 743 12.45 -24.87 -14.69
C PHE A 743 11.39 -23.80 -14.84
N GLU A 744 10.20 -24.17 -15.30
CA GLU A 744 9.02 -23.32 -15.14
C GLU A 744 8.56 -23.37 -13.69
N CYS A 745 8.37 -22.19 -13.09
CA CYS A 745 7.96 -22.06 -11.71
C CYS A 745 6.72 -21.17 -11.58
N GLN A 746 5.76 -21.66 -10.79
CA GLN A 746 4.70 -20.87 -10.18
C GLN A 746 5.04 -20.65 -8.71
N ILE A 747 4.99 -19.39 -8.28
CA ILE A 747 5.20 -19.00 -6.89
C ILE A 747 3.83 -18.71 -6.29
N VAL A 748 3.46 -19.45 -5.24
CA VAL A 748 2.27 -19.20 -4.43
C VAL A 748 2.69 -18.58 -3.10
N ARG A 749 2.03 -17.48 -2.75
CA ARG A 749 2.38 -16.57 -1.67
C ARG A 749 1.31 -16.66 -0.60
N THR A 750 1.71 -16.80 0.66
CA THR A 750 0.78 -16.92 1.81
C THR A 750 0.84 -15.74 2.77
N GLY A 751 1.79 -14.83 2.59
CA GLY A 751 1.95 -13.63 3.41
C GLY A 751 3.09 -12.75 2.94
N THR A 752 3.60 -11.89 3.82
CA THR A 752 4.79 -11.07 3.52
C THR A 752 6.04 -11.95 3.51
N THR A 753 6.70 -12.04 2.36
CA THR A 753 7.90 -12.86 2.18
C THR A 753 8.90 -12.15 1.26
N ILE A 754 10.17 -12.45 1.46
CA ILE A 754 11.29 -12.11 0.59
C ILE A 754 11.93 -13.41 0.09
N LEU A 755 12.08 -13.56 -1.23
CA LEU A 755 12.93 -14.56 -1.84
C LEU A 755 14.28 -13.94 -2.20
N VAL A 756 15.36 -14.62 -1.83
CA VAL A 756 16.72 -14.30 -2.27
C VAL A 756 17.15 -15.38 -3.25
N ILE A 757 17.53 -14.98 -4.46
CA ILE A 757 17.75 -15.91 -5.58
C ILE A 757 19.13 -15.69 -6.16
N GLY A 758 19.97 -16.72 -6.10
CA GLY A 758 21.25 -16.81 -6.79
C GLY A 758 21.08 -17.53 -8.12
N SER A 759 21.57 -16.93 -9.22
CA SER A 759 21.47 -17.52 -10.56
C SER A 759 22.57 -16.99 -11.48
N GLU A 760 22.75 -17.64 -12.62
CA GLU A 760 23.44 -17.05 -13.77
C GLU A 760 22.45 -16.39 -14.74
N THR A 761 22.85 -15.27 -15.33
CA THR A 761 22.15 -14.66 -16.46
C THR A 761 22.26 -15.58 -17.68
N SER A 762 21.11 -16.02 -18.19
CA SER A 762 20.96 -16.79 -19.42
C SER A 762 21.52 -16.08 -20.65
#